data_AF-M1ELW8-F1
#
_entry.id   AF-M1ELW8-F1
#
_cell.length_a   1.000
_cell.length_b   1.000
_cell.length_c   1.000
_cell.angle_alpha   90.00
_cell.angle_beta   90.00
_cell.angle_gamma   90.00
#
_symmetry.space_group_name_H-M   'P 1'
#
loop_
_entity.id
_entity.type
_entity.pdbx_description
1 polymer ?
#
loop_
_entity_poly.entity_id
_entity_poly.type
_entity_poly.pdbx_seq_one_letter_code
_entity_poly.pdbx_strand_id
1 'polypeptide(L)'
;LEALATGLQDDSPAYRTVKNWFGVFCGHMCGGTISADVPKRFFSHTLTQVLTHQPVLRVSDAVRMQREWSFAKTHPLLTSLYRRLFAILCPEELIGHLQEVLETHEVNWRHVLSCVSTLVICLPEAQRLIKDWVARLLARAFESCDLDSMVTAFLVARQAALEGPSVFPPYPDWFQASFGNTRGFHSSSKKTLVFLFKFLSDLVPYEAPRYLQAHILHPPLVPSKYRSLLTDYIALAKTRLADLKVSMENMGLYEDLSSARDIIEPDSQAQQDVEKAITVFEHTGKIPVAVMEASIFRRPYYVSHFLPALLTPRVLPRTPDSRAALIESLRRADKIPASLYSTYCQDCFTAGEKKPESAAPGRTPDAGCMEEPLGLLAAALREFRAAVADPTQGDVLSAHLALVSERLSSVLGPDEEDSSLGLSRVQLSLRAPHLEPREQEVADLLLTSFCQNLMVASSFAPADRQGPWAARFVTTVCGHRLLPVMLTRLCQLLRHQGPSLSASHVLGLAALVVHLSESRPALPDVHVVLPAPAESLPVPEFFGSLLPFGTAETSLFCLKFCTAAISYSLCKSPSVSQDTLFSCLSPALLKKFQFILFRLFSEAREPPSQEDAVDLPWRLLCLPSVDWQRAALCLWKQGAFQELLKEKEVHLTYRDWLQLELEIQPELDFLSATERWDFQQWAIREHFLPAPAAAGGCDGELQTACAVLVDVLIDF
;
A
#
# COMPACT_ATOMS: atom_id res chain seq x y z
N LEU A 1 -6.99 -12.82 7.76
CA LEU A 1 -8.40 -12.78 7.27
C LEU A 1 -9.29 -11.95 8.19
N GLU A 2 -9.19 -12.10 9.52
CA GLU A 2 -9.94 -11.29 10.50
C GLU A 2 -9.67 -9.77 10.38
N ALA A 3 -8.42 -9.37 10.16
CA ALA A 3 -8.09 -7.97 9.91
C ALA A 3 -8.73 -7.41 8.61
N LEU A 4 -9.02 -8.26 7.60
CA LEU A 4 -9.73 -7.83 6.39
C LEU A 4 -11.25 -7.73 6.60
N ALA A 5 -11.77 -8.38 7.64
CA ALA A 5 -13.19 -8.34 8.00
C ALA A 5 -13.55 -7.06 8.77
N THR A 6 -12.60 -6.45 9.47
CA THR A 6 -12.79 -5.21 10.26
C THR A 6 -12.63 -3.91 9.46
N GLY A 7 -12.36 -3.98 8.16
CA GLY A 7 -12.26 -2.80 7.29
C GLY A 7 -11.02 -1.95 7.59
N LEU A 8 -9.83 -2.52 7.37
CA LEU A 8 -8.57 -1.79 7.53
C LEU A 8 -8.57 -0.50 6.71
N GLN A 9 -8.18 0.61 7.34
CA GLN A 9 -7.70 1.78 6.62
C GLN A 9 -6.35 1.43 5.98
N ASP A 10 -6.17 1.84 4.73
CA ASP A 10 -4.87 1.84 4.07
C ASP A 10 -3.85 2.54 5.00
N ASP A 11 -2.67 1.94 5.20
CA ASP A 11 -1.56 2.36 6.08
C ASP A 11 -1.61 2.02 7.59
N SER A 12 -2.65 1.35 8.07
CA SER A 12 -2.64 0.77 9.42
C SER A 12 -1.48 -0.24 9.60
N PRO A 13 -0.94 -0.41 10.83
CA PRO A 13 0.17 -1.33 11.08
C PRO A 13 -0.16 -2.76 10.65
N ALA A 14 -1.38 -3.23 10.94
CA ALA A 14 -1.86 -4.55 10.50
C ALA A 14 -1.93 -4.69 8.97
N TYR A 15 -2.26 -3.63 8.22
CA TYR A 15 -2.22 -3.66 6.76
C TYR A 15 -0.79 -3.84 6.23
N ARG A 16 0.19 -3.15 6.82
CA ARG A 16 1.60 -3.26 6.45
C ARG A 16 2.17 -4.63 6.76
N THR A 17 1.88 -5.18 7.94
CA THR A 17 2.26 -6.54 8.32
C THR A 17 1.70 -7.56 7.32
N VAL A 18 0.41 -7.49 6.98
CA VAL A 18 -0.20 -8.41 5.99
C VAL A 18 0.43 -8.24 4.59
N LYS A 19 0.73 -7.00 4.18
CA LYS A 19 1.40 -6.73 2.89
C LYS A 19 2.83 -7.30 2.85
N ASN A 20 3.57 -7.17 3.94
CA ASN A 20 4.92 -7.71 4.09
C ASN A 20 4.91 -9.24 4.15
N TRP A 21 3.96 -9.83 4.89
CA TRP A 21 3.75 -11.28 4.93
C TRP A 21 3.45 -11.83 3.54
N PHE A 22 2.63 -11.13 2.75
CA PHE A 22 2.47 -11.48 1.35
C PHE A 22 3.80 -11.42 0.61
N GLY A 23 4.65 -10.40 0.79
CA GLY A 23 6.01 -10.36 0.24
C GLY A 23 6.80 -11.66 0.43
N VAL A 24 6.73 -12.26 1.62
CA VAL A 24 7.35 -13.56 1.97
C VAL A 24 6.57 -14.75 1.38
N PHE A 25 5.24 -14.67 1.33
CA PHE A 25 4.33 -15.65 0.72
C PHE A 25 4.35 -15.55 -0.82
N CYS A 26 5.52 -15.79 -1.42
CA CYS A 26 5.74 -15.71 -2.86
C CYS A 26 6.41 -17.00 -3.36
N GLY A 27 5.77 -17.71 -4.30
CA GLY A 27 6.24 -19.00 -4.84
C GLY A 27 7.62 -18.97 -5.51
N HIS A 28 8.17 -17.79 -5.79
CA HIS A 28 9.53 -17.60 -6.31
C HIS A 28 10.62 -18.07 -5.33
N MET A 29 10.31 -18.26 -4.03
CA MET A 29 11.25 -18.80 -3.05
C MET A 29 11.43 -20.33 -3.14
N CYS A 30 10.56 -21.05 -3.85
CA CYS A 30 10.67 -22.51 -4.03
C CYS A 30 11.48 -22.88 -5.28
N GLY A 31 12.60 -22.19 -5.51
CA GLY A 31 13.52 -22.48 -6.62
C GLY A 31 14.25 -23.80 -6.43
N GLY A 32 13.91 -24.80 -7.26
CA GLY A 32 14.73 -25.95 -7.65
C GLY A 32 15.01 -27.07 -6.64
N THR A 33 14.93 -26.82 -5.33
CA THR A 33 15.36 -27.79 -4.29
C THR A 33 14.23 -28.55 -3.60
N ILE A 34 12.97 -28.13 -3.79
CA ILE A 34 11.78 -28.77 -3.17
C ILE A 34 10.95 -29.45 -4.25
N SER A 35 10.52 -30.70 -4.02
CA SER A 35 9.59 -31.38 -4.93
C SER A 35 8.33 -30.55 -5.16
N ALA A 36 7.90 -30.41 -6.43
CA ALA A 36 6.75 -29.61 -6.83
C ALA A 36 5.44 -29.97 -6.09
N ASP A 37 5.33 -31.17 -5.54
CA ASP A 37 4.16 -31.65 -4.80
C ASP A 37 3.97 -30.99 -3.44
N VAL A 38 5.06 -30.62 -2.75
CA VAL A 38 5.00 -30.08 -1.38
C VAL A 38 4.41 -28.66 -1.37
N PRO A 39 4.87 -27.72 -2.23
CA PRO A 39 4.22 -26.42 -2.38
C PRO A 39 2.76 -26.57 -2.81
N LYS A 40 2.43 -27.42 -3.78
CA LYS A 40 1.04 -27.62 -4.21
C LYS A 40 0.12 -28.00 -3.06
N ARG A 41 0.51 -28.96 -2.22
CA ARG A 41 -0.28 -29.36 -1.03
C ARG A 41 -0.45 -28.23 -0.04
N PHE A 42 0.62 -27.48 0.24
CA PHE A 42 0.56 -26.35 1.16
C PHE A 42 -0.41 -25.28 0.66
N PHE A 43 -0.30 -24.88 -0.62
CA PHE A 43 -1.13 -23.86 -1.24
C PHE A 43 -2.61 -24.30 -1.36
N SER A 44 -2.87 -25.56 -1.71
CA SER A 44 -4.22 -26.15 -1.67
C SER A 44 -4.80 -26.13 -0.27
N HIS A 45 -4.02 -26.49 0.75
CA HIS A 45 -4.46 -26.43 2.14
C HIS A 45 -4.76 -24.99 2.57
N THR A 46 -3.90 -24.03 2.23
CA THR A 46 -4.14 -22.61 2.50
C THR A 46 -5.42 -22.13 1.82
N LEU A 47 -5.66 -22.51 0.56
CA LEU A 47 -6.89 -22.16 -0.14
C LEU A 47 -8.12 -22.71 0.58
N THR A 48 -8.10 -23.98 1.02
CA THR A 48 -9.19 -24.54 1.83
C THR A 48 -9.43 -23.71 3.09
N GLN A 49 -8.38 -23.40 3.87
CA GLN A 49 -8.49 -22.60 5.08
C GLN A 49 -9.11 -21.22 4.83
N VAL A 50 -8.74 -20.56 3.72
CA VAL A 50 -9.31 -19.26 3.34
C VAL A 50 -10.80 -19.40 3.00
N LEU A 51 -11.17 -20.42 2.22
CA LEU A 51 -12.55 -20.64 1.78
C LEU A 51 -13.48 -21.08 2.92
N THR A 52 -12.96 -21.75 3.95
CA THR A 52 -13.72 -22.24 5.11
C THR A 52 -13.60 -21.32 6.34
N HIS A 53 -12.94 -20.18 6.23
CA HIS A 53 -12.74 -19.27 7.36
C HIS A 53 -14.05 -18.59 7.77
N GLN A 54 -14.52 -18.84 9.01
CA GLN A 54 -15.73 -18.24 9.59
C GLN A 54 -16.96 -18.29 8.65
N PRO A 55 -17.55 -19.47 8.39
CA PRO A 55 -18.67 -19.64 7.47
C PRO A 55 -20.00 -19.18 8.11
N VAL A 56 -20.12 -17.91 8.46
CA VAL A 56 -21.29 -17.36 9.18
C VAL A 56 -22.44 -16.99 8.23
N LEU A 57 -22.13 -16.74 6.96
CA LEU A 57 -23.11 -16.28 5.95
C LEU A 57 -23.88 -17.45 5.35
N ARG A 58 -25.22 -17.35 5.36
CA ARG A 58 -26.08 -18.33 4.69
C ARG A 58 -26.11 -18.12 3.18
N VAL A 59 -26.56 -19.13 2.44
CA VAL A 59 -26.79 -19.03 0.99
C VAL A 59 -27.70 -17.85 0.63
N SER A 60 -28.71 -17.56 1.43
CA SER A 60 -29.60 -16.41 1.24
C SER A 60 -28.87 -15.07 1.35
N ASP A 61 -27.89 -14.96 2.25
CA ASP A 61 -27.04 -13.78 2.36
C ASP A 61 -26.10 -13.67 1.17
N ALA A 62 -25.58 -14.81 0.71
CA ALA A 62 -24.75 -14.86 -0.49
C ALA A 62 -25.50 -14.29 -1.70
N VAL A 63 -26.73 -14.76 -1.98
CA VAL A 63 -27.58 -14.26 -3.07
C VAL A 63 -27.79 -12.74 -2.99
N ARG A 64 -28.07 -12.22 -1.78
CA ARG A 64 -28.30 -10.79 -1.55
C ARG A 64 -27.04 -9.94 -1.76
N MET A 65 -25.88 -10.46 -1.37
CA MET A 65 -24.64 -9.68 -1.25
C MET A 65 -23.62 -9.93 -2.37
N GLN A 66 -23.89 -10.81 -3.35
CA GLN A 66 -22.93 -11.17 -4.44
C GLN A 66 -22.24 -9.95 -5.09
N ARG A 67 -23.00 -8.87 -5.30
CA ARG A 67 -22.50 -7.63 -5.92
C ARG A 67 -21.35 -7.00 -5.14
N GLU A 68 -21.33 -7.14 -3.82
CA GLU A 68 -20.31 -6.56 -2.95
C GLU A 68 -18.98 -7.33 -2.98
N TRP A 69 -18.98 -8.51 -3.62
CA TRP A 69 -17.83 -9.42 -3.67
C TRP A 69 -17.25 -9.58 -5.07
N SER A 70 -17.58 -8.66 -5.99
CA SER A 70 -16.95 -8.61 -7.31
C SER A 70 -15.45 -8.32 -7.21
N PHE A 71 -14.70 -8.58 -8.27
CA PHE A 71 -13.26 -8.33 -8.30
C PHE A 71 -12.91 -6.87 -7.96
N ALA A 72 -13.66 -5.92 -8.54
CA ALA A 72 -13.46 -4.49 -8.33
C ALA A 72 -13.75 -4.01 -6.89
N LYS A 73 -14.68 -4.67 -6.19
CA LYS A 73 -15.05 -4.33 -4.81
C LYS A 73 -14.31 -5.14 -3.76
N THR A 74 -13.67 -6.24 -4.16
CA THR A 74 -12.90 -7.09 -3.25
C THR A 74 -11.65 -6.35 -2.78
N HIS A 75 -11.37 -6.42 -1.47
CA HIS A 75 -10.24 -5.72 -0.87
C HIS A 75 -8.90 -6.12 -1.53
N PRO A 76 -8.01 -5.16 -1.90
CA PRO A 76 -6.78 -5.44 -2.66
C PRO A 76 -5.88 -6.53 -2.06
N LEU A 77 -5.77 -6.57 -0.74
CA LEU A 77 -5.01 -7.62 -0.03
C LEU A 77 -5.58 -9.03 -0.25
N LEU A 78 -6.91 -9.20 -0.25
CA LEU A 78 -7.53 -10.50 -0.51
C LEU A 78 -7.33 -10.92 -1.97
N THR A 79 -7.45 -9.97 -2.89
CA THR A 79 -7.14 -10.19 -4.31
C THR A 79 -5.67 -10.57 -4.53
N SER A 80 -4.73 -9.93 -3.81
CA SER A 80 -3.30 -10.25 -3.84
C SER A 80 -3.02 -11.67 -3.33
N LEU A 81 -3.67 -12.07 -2.23
CA LEU A 81 -3.58 -13.43 -1.71
C LEU A 81 -4.03 -14.46 -2.75
N TYR A 82 -5.21 -14.27 -3.35
CA TYR A 82 -5.71 -15.19 -4.38
C TYR A 82 -4.77 -15.29 -5.59
N ARG A 83 -4.25 -14.17 -6.10
CA ARG A 83 -3.28 -14.19 -7.21
C ARG A 83 -2.02 -14.99 -6.87
N ARG A 84 -1.54 -14.90 -5.63
CA ARG A 84 -0.38 -15.69 -5.17
C ARG A 84 -0.71 -17.17 -5.05
N LEU A 85 -1.92 -17.50 -4.57
CA LEU A 85 -2.40 -18.89 -4.52
C LEU A 85 -2.51 -19.49 -5.94
N PHE A 86 -2.94 -18.69 -6.92
CA PHE A 86 -3.11 -19.12 -8.29
C PHE A 86 -1.80 -19.29 -9.07
N ALA A 87 -0.68 -18.75 -8.58
CA ALA A 87 0.60 -18.83 -9.27
C ALA A 87 1.21 -20.26 -9.27
N ILE A 88 0.76 -21.14 -8.37
CA ILE A 88 1.36 -22.47 -8.17
C ILE A 88 0.46 -23.60 -8.68
N LEU A 89 -0.85 -23.40 -8.66
CA LEU A 89 -1.85 -24.39 -9.10
C LEU A 89 -2.35 -24.03 -10.50
N CYS A 90 -2.47 -25.03 -11.38
CA CYS A 90 -3.06 -24.81 -12.70
C CYS A 90 -4.57 -24.50 -12.59
N PRO A 91 -5.18 -23.81 -13.58
CA PRO A 91 -6.61 -23.47 -13.55
C PRO A 91 -7.54 -24.67 -13.33
N GLU A 92 -7.20 -25.84 -13.90
CA GLU A 92 -7.94 -27.09 -13.72
C GLU A 92 -7.84 -27.61 -12.28
N GLU A 93 -6.64 -27.55 -11.68
CA GLU A 93 -6.40 -27.94 -10.30
C GLU A 93 -7.14 -27.02 -9.33
N LEU A 94 -7.16 -25.70 -9.59
CA LEU A 94 -7.87 -24.72 -8.79
C LEU A 94 -9.38 -24.93 -8.80
N ILE A 95 -9.97 -25.16 -9.98
CA ILE A 95 -11.41 -25.39 -10.11
C ILE A 95 -11.80 -26.75 -9.54
N GLY A 96 -10.97 -27.79 -9.73
CA GLY A 96 -11.15 -29.09 -9.11
C GLY A 96 -11.12 -29.02 -7.58
N HIS A 97 -10.16 -28.27 -7.03
CA HIS A 97 -10.04 -28.06 -5.58
C HIS A 97 -11.22 -27.24 -5.03
N LEU A 98 -11.67 -26.21 -5.74
CA LEU A 98 -12.85 -25.43 -5.37
C LEU A 98 -14.12 -26.30 -5.34
N GLN A 99 -14.27 -27.22 -6.31
CA GLN A 99 -15.35 -28.21 -6.32
C GLN A 99 -15.28 -29.13 -5.10
N GLU A 100 -14.12 -29.70 -4.82
CA GLU A 100 -13.91 -30.58 -3.67
C GLU A 100 -14.29 -29.87 -2.36
N VAL A 101 -13.82 -28.63 -2.16
CA VAL A 101 -14.13 -27.85 -0.95
C VAL A 101 -15.64 -27.59 -0.81
N LEU A 102 -16.33 -27.24 -1.90
CA LEU A 102 -17.78 -27.01 -1.88
C LEU A 102 -18.59 -28.27 -1.60
N GLU A 103 -18.07 -29.46 -1.96
CA GLU A 103 -18.73 -30.74 -1.70
C GLU A 103 -18.45 -31.30 -0.30
N THR A 104 -17.33 -30.92 0.33
CA THR A 104 -16.83 -31.56 1.55
C THR A 104 -16.85 -30.68 2.80
N HIS A 105 -16.96 -29.36 2.67
CA HIS A 105 -16.85 -28.41 3.78
C HIS A 105 -17.99 -27.38 3.82
N GLU A 106 -18.26 -26.84 5.00
CA GLU A 106 -19.03 -25.59 5.12
C GLU A 106 -18.17 -24.40 4.72
N VAL A 107 -18.64 -23.65 3.72
CA VAL A 107 -17.85 -22.58 3.08
C VAL A 107 -18.30 -21.19 3.49
N ASN A 108 -17.35 -20.25 3.51
CA ASN A 108 -17.65 -18.84 3.55
C ASN A 108 -17.90 -18.31 2.14
N TRP A 109 -19.17 -18.09 1.82
CA TRP A 109 -19.61 -17.64 0.49
C TRP A 109 -18.97 -16.33 0.02
N ARG A 110 -18.59 -15.42 0.94
CA ARG A 110 -17.84 -14.21 0.57
C ARG A 110 -16.49 -14.59 -0.03
N HIS A 111 -15.74 -15.48 0.63
CA HIS A 111 -14.43 -15.90 0.15
C HIS A 111 -14.52 -16.72 -1.13
N VAL A 112 -15.50 -17.64 -1.22
CA VAL A 112 -15.76 -18.43 -2.44
C VAL A 112 -16.06 -17.52 -3.62
N LEU A 113 -17.00 -16.58 -3.49
CA LEU A 113 -17.42 -15.74 -4.61
C LEU A 113 -16.37 -14.70 -5.00
N SER A 114 -15.66 -14.10 -4.04
CA SER A 114 -14.48 -13.27 -4.34
C SER A 114 -13.35 -14.06 -5.01
N CYS A 115 -13.17 -15.34 -4.64
CA CYS A 115 -12.20 -16.23 -5.27
C CYS A 115 -12.60 -16.52 -6.73
N VAL A 116 -13.88 -16.85 -6.98
CA VAL A 116 -14.43 -17.05 -8.34
C VAL A 116 -14.23 -15.81 -9.20
N SER A 117 -14.59 -14.62 -8.71
CA SER A 117 -14.38 -13.34 -9.39
C SER A 117 -12.90 -13.10 -9.73
N THR A 118 -12.00 -13.36 -8.78
CA THR A 118 -10.56 -13.19 -9.00
C THR A 118 -10.01 -14.19 -10.02
N LEU A 119 -10.50 -15.42 -9.98
CA LEU A 119 -10.07 -16.51 -10.85
C LEU A 119 -10.44 -16.24 -12.32
N VAL A 120 -11.67 -15.80 -12.60
CA VAL A 120 -12.10 -15.50 -13.98
C VAL A 120 -11.49 -14.24 -14.59
N ILE A 121 -11.10 -13.27 -13.75
CA ILE A 121 -10.43 -12.04 -14.17
C ILE A 121 -8.94 -12.27 -14.38
N CYS A 122 -8.27 -13.00 -13.48
CA CYS A 122 -6.82 -13.16 -13.53
C CYS A 122 -6.36 -14.29 -14.45
N LEU A 123 -7.21 -15.30 -14.71
CA LEU A 123 -6.88 -16.48 -15.52
C LEU A 123 -7.86 -16.64 -16.69
N PRO A 124 -7.47 -16.33 -17.93
CA PRO A 124 -8.34 -16.46 -19.10
C PRO A 124 -8.84 -17.90 -19.34
N GLU A 125 -8.00 -18.91 -19.11
CA GLU A 125 -8.36 -20.33 -19.29
C GLU A 125 -9.49 -20.75 -18.36
N ALA A 126 -9.56 -20.14 -17.18
CA ALA A 126 -10.58 -20.43 -16.18
C ALA A 126 -11.99 -20.02 -16.63
N GLN A 127 -12.12 -19.04 -17.53
CA GLN A 127 -13.42 -18.58 -18.03
C GLN A 127 -14.19 -19.70 -18.76
N ARG A 128 -13.48 -20.52 -19.54
CA ARG A 128 -14.08 -21.70 -20.20
C ARG A 128 -14.41 -22.78 -19.17
N LEU A 129 -13.47 -23.06 -18.27
CA LEU A 129 -13.64 -24.11 -17.26
C LEU A 129 -14.82 -23.82 -16.31
N ILE A 130 -15.06 -22.56 -15.94
CA ILE A 130 -16.25 -22.17 -15.16
C ILE A 130 -17.54 -22.38 -15.96
N LYS A 131 -17.57 -22.02 -17.24
CA LYS A 131 -18.76 -22.26 -18.09
C LYS A 131 -19.09 -23.75 -18.14
N ASP A 132 -18.09 -24.59 -18.35
CA ASP A 132 -18.26 -26.05 -18.38
C ASP A 132 -18.67 -26.59 -17.00
N TRP A 133 -18.13 -26.04 -15.93
CA TRP A 133 -18.49 -26.42 -14.57
C TRP A 133 -19.95 -26.07 -14.24
N VAL A 134 -20.41 -24.86 -14.55
CA VAL A 134 -21.81 -24.43 -14.38
C VAL A 134 -22.75 -25.34 -15.17
N ALA A 135 -22.39 -25.71 -16.41
CA ALA A 135 -23.19 -26.63 -17.21
C ALA A 135 -23.29 -28.03 -16.57
N ARG A 136 -22.19 -28.57 -16.02
CA ARG A 136 -22.19 -29.84 -15.28
C ARG A 136 -23.03 -29.78 -14.00
N LEU A 137 -22.94 -28.68 -13.25
CA LEU A 137 -23.77 -28.46 -12.05
C LEU A 137 -25.26 -28.42 -12.39
N LEU A 138 -25.65 -27.73 -13.48
CA LEU A 138 -27.04 -27.72 -13.94
C LEU A 138 -27.50 -29.12 -14.36
N ALA A 139 -26.70 -29.86 -15.12
CA ALA A 139 -27.04 -31.24 -15.50
C ALA A 139 -27.30 -32.11 -14.26
N ARG A 140 -26.36 -32.11 -13.30
CA ARG A 140 -26.49 -32.83 -12.03
C ARG A 140 -27.72 -32.39 -11.24
N ALA A 141 -27.95 -31.09 -11.11
CA ALA A 141 -29.09 -30.53 -10.41
C ALA A 141 -30.42 -31.04 -10.98
N PHE A 142 -30.58 -31.15 -12.30
CA PHE A 142 -31.82 -31.61 -12.91
C PHE A 142 -31.95 -33.14 -12.98
N GLU A 143 -30.84 -33.87 -13.10
CA GLU A 143 -30.83 -35.34 -13.07
C GLU A 143 -31.28 -35.89 -11.71
N SER A 144 -30.76 -35.34 -10.62
CA SER A 144 -31.07 -35.81 -9.26
C SER A 144 -32.02 -34.92 -8.47
N CYS A 145 -32.47 -33.78 -9.03
CA CYS A 145 -33.15 -32.71 -8.27
C CYS A 145 -32.33 -32.24 -7.07
N ASP A 146 -31.00 -32.15 -7.25
CA ASP A 146 -30.06 -31.74 -6.21
C ASP A 146 -30.05 -30.22 -6.03
N LEU A 147 -30.40 -29.77 -4.82
CA LEU A 147 -30.51 -28.36 -4.49
C LEU A 147 -29.12 -27.70 -4.40
N ASP A 148 -28.11 -28.39 -3.89
CA ASP A 148 -26.79 -27.81 -3.65
C ASP A 148 -26.06 -27.52 -4.97
N SER A 149 -26.16 -28.45 -5.94
CA SER A 149 -25.71 -28.20 -7.32
C SER A 149 -26.46 -27.03 -7.96
N MET A 150 -27.76 -26.90 -7.74
CA MET A 150 -28.58 -25.81 -8.29
C MET A 150 -28.17 -24.44 -7.71
N VAL A 151 -28.02 -24.37 -6.38
CA VAL A 151 -27.55 -23.16 -5.67
C VAL A 151 -26.18 -22.75 -6.17
N THR A 152 -25.23 -23.69 -6.23
CA THR A 152 -23.86 -23.42 -6.65
C THR A 152 -23.80 -22.95 -8.10
N ALA A 153 -24.58 -23.57 -9.00
CA ALA A 153 -24.66 -23.16 -10.40
C ALA A 153 -25.11 -21.70 -10.54
N PHE A 154 -26.19 -21.31 -9.84
CA PHE A 154 -26.71 -19.95 -9.90
C PHE A 154 -25.76 -18.93 -9.28
N LEU A 155 -25.16 -19.25 -8.12
CA LEU A 155 -24.21 -18.36 -7.47
C LEU A 155 -22.97 -18.11 -8.34
N VAL A 156 -22.36 -19.18 -8.88
CA VAL A 156 -21.17 -19.07 -9.73
C VAL A 156 -21.48 -18.36 -11.06
N ALA A 157 -22.58 -18.70 -11.72
CA ALA A 157 -22.99 -18.06 -12.98
C ALA A 157 -23.24 -16.56 -12.80
N ARG A 158 -23.93 -16.17 -11.72
CA ARG A 158 -24.16 -14.75 -11.38
C ARG A 158 -22.87 -14.04 -11.05
N GLN A 159 -22.00 -14.66 -10.26
CA GLN A 159 -20.74 -14.05 -9.87
C GLN A 159 -19.86 -13.79 -11.08
N ALA A 160 -19.73 -14.78 -11.99
CA ALA A 160 -18.97 -14.62 -13.21
C ALA A 160 -19.59 -13.55 -14.14
N ALA A 161 -20.93 -13.49 -14.24
CA ALA A 161 -21.63 -12.49 -15.04
C ALA A 161 -21.42 -11.04 -14.53
N LEU A 162 -21.18 -10.85 -13.23
CA LEU A 162 -20.91 -9.52 -12.65
C LEU A 162 -19.56 -8.92 -13.10
N GLU A 163 -18.62 -9.76 -13.56
CA GLU A 163 -17.29 -9.34 -14.00
C GLU A 163 -17.26 -8.82 -15.44
N GLY A 164 -18.36 -9.00 -16.19
CA GLY A 164 -18.57 -8.41 -17.51
C GLY A 164 -18.62 -9.39 -18.68
N PRO A 165 -19.11 -8.94 -19.85
CA PRO A 165 -19.44 -9.80 -20.99
C PRO A 165 -18.23 -10.44 -21.67
N SER A 166 -17.03 -9.88 -21.49
CA SER A 166 -15.77 -10.47 -21.97
C SER A 166 -15.40 -11.75 -21.22
N VAL A 167 -15.88 -11.91 -19.99
CA VAL A 167 -15.55 -13.01 -19.09
C VAL A 167 -16.63 -14.09 -19.17
N PHE A 168 -17.89 -13.70 -18.92
CA PHE A 168 -19.04 -14.58 -18.88
C PHE A 168 -20.25 -13.88 -19.52
N PRO A 169 -21.15 -14.62 -20.21
CA PRO A 169 -22.36 -14.02 -20.76
C PRO A 169 -23.15 -13.28 -19.67
N PRO A 170 -23.75 -12.13 -19.98
CA PRO A 170 -24.68 -11.47 -19.08
C PRO A 170 -25.71 -12.45 -18.50
N TYR A 171 -26.11 -12.23 -17.25
CA TYR A 171 -27.06 -13.13 -16.59
C TYR A 171 -28.36 -13.37 -17.39
N PRO A 172 -29.00 -12.34 -18.00
CA PRO A 172 -30.20 -12.57 -18.82
C PRO A 172 -29.93 -13.48 -20.02
N ASP A 173 -28.79 -13.29 -20.70
CA ASP A 173 -28.41 -14.09 -21.87
C ASP A 173 -28.10 -15.53 -21.48
N TRP A 174 -27.36 -15.72 -20.38
CA TRP A 174 -27.08 -17.04 -19.82
C TRP A 174 -28.37 -17.75 -19.38
N PHE A 175 -29.27 -17.05 -18.69
CA PHE A 175 -30.54 -17.59 -18.22
C PHE A 175 -31.43 -17.98 -19.40
N GLN A 176 -31.54 -17.13 -20.42
CA GLN A 176 -32.26 -17.41 -21.65
C GLN A 176 -31.65 -18.60 -22.40
N ALA A 177 -30.32 -18.68 -22.52
CA ALA A 177 -29.66 -19.80 -23.18
C ALA A 177 -29.91 -21.12 -22.43
N SER A 178 -29.93 -21.08 -21.10
CA SER A 178 -30.10 -22.26 -20.24
C SER A 178 -31.55 -22.76 -20.18
N PHE A 179 -32.53 -21.85 -20.14
CA PHE A 179 -33.92 -22.19 -19.86
C PHE A 179 -34.91 -21.81 -20.98
N GLY A 180 -34.50 -21.02 -21.98
CA GLY A 180 -35.35 -20.52 -23.07
C GLY A 180 -35.50 -21.49 -24.25
N ASN A 181 -34.78 -22.62 -24.27
CA ASN A 181 -34.81 -23.59 -25.35
C ASN A 181 -35.59 -24.87 -24.97
N THR A 182 -36.17 -25.55 -25.97
CA THR A 182 -36.88 -26.85 -25.80
C THR A 182 -35.95 -27.96 -25.33
N ARG A 183 -34.64 -27.84 -25.57
CA ARG A 183 -33.60 -28.77 -25.12
C ARG A 183 -33.03 -28.47 -23.72
N GLY A 184 -33.62 -27.51 -23.00
CA GLY A 184 -33.16 -27.15 -21.64
C GLY A 184 -33.35 -28.29 -20.63
N PHE A 185 -32.50 -28.33 -19.60
CA PHE A 185 -32.52 -29.39 -18.57
C PHE A 185 -33.87 -29.53 -17.85
N HIS A 186 -34.62 -28.44 -17.75
CA HIS A 186 -35.91 -28.34 -17.07
C HIS A 186 -37.07 -28.96 -17.86
N SER A 187 -36.97 -29.09 -19.19
CA SER A 187 -38.09 -29.48 -20.08
C SER A 187 -38.37 -30.99 -20.12
N SER A 188 -37.54 -31.80 -19.45
CA SER A 188 -37.58 -33.27 -19.49
C SER A 188 -38.81 -33.89 -18.79
N SER A 189 -39.32 -33.27 -17.72
CA SER A 189 -40.46 -33.81 -16.96
C SER A 189 -41.25 -32.74 -16.19
N LYS A 190 -42.44 -33.11 -15.68
CA LYS A 190 -43.17 -32.25 -14.72
C LYS A 190 -42.36 -32.03 -13.44
N LYS A 191 -41.63 -33.05 -12.98
CA LYS A 191 -40.84 -33.01 -11.74
C LYS A 191 -39.74 -31.94 -11.82
N THR A 192 -39.00 -31.89 -12.92
CA THR A 192 -37.92 -30.92 -13.15
C THR A 192 -38.44 -29.49 -13.29
N LEU A 193 -39.61 -29.30 -13.91
CA LEU A 193 -40.28 -28.00 -13.95
C LEU A 193 -40.71 -27.52 -12.56
N VAL A 194 -41.33 -28.38 -11.76
CA VAL A 194 -41.71 -28.05 -10.39
C VAL A 194 -40.48 -27.74 -9.54
N PHE A 195 -39.39 -28.51 -9.70
CA PHE A 195 -38.11 -28.26 -9.04
C PHE A 195 -37.55 -26.87 -9.38
N LEU A 196 -37.48 -26.50 -10.66
CA LEU A 196 -37.01 -25.19 -11.11
C LEU A 196 -37.88 -24.07 -10.53
N PHE A 197 -39.20 -24.14 -10.69
CA PHE A 197 -40.08 -23.06 -10.22
C PHE A 197 -40.10 -22.95 -8.71
N LYS A 198 -40.01 -24.06 -7.97
CA LYS A 198 -39.84 -24.03 -6.52
C LYS A 198 -38.56 -23.30 -6.13
N PHE A 199 -37.42 -23.69 -6.71
CA PHE A 199 -36.13 -23.03 -6.48
C PHE A 199 -36.18 -21.52 -6.79
N LEU A 200 -36.69 -21.14 -7.96
CA LEU A 200 -36.80 -19.72 -8.33
C LEU A 200 -37.74 -18.95 -7.41
N SER A 201 -38.82 -19.58 -6.93
CA SER A 201 -39.77 -18.95 -5.99
C SER A 201 -39.16 -18.75 -4.61
N ASP A 202 -38.39 -19.73 -4.12
CA ASP A 202 -37.69 -19.66 -2.84
C ASP A 202 -36.60 -18.57 -2.83
N LEU A 203 -36.04 -18.22 -4.01
CA LEU A 203 -35.09 -17.12 -4.15
C LEU A 203 -35.71 -15.72 -4.12
N VAL A 204 -36.97 -15.55 -4.57
CA VAL A 204 -37.63 -14.24 -4.75
C VAL A 204 -37.46 -13.27 -3.57
N PRO A 205 -37.57 -13.69 -2.29
CA PRO A 205 -37.41 -12.77 -1.16
C PRO A 205 -36.02 -12.10 -1.11
N TYR A 206 -34.99 -12.78 -1.58
CA TYR A 206 -33.58 -12.38 -1.50
C TYR A 206 -33.04 -11.79 -2.81
N GLU A 207 -33.79 -11.90 -3.90
CA GLU A 207 -33.37 -11.45 -5.22
C GLU A 207 -33.26 -9.93 -5.35
N ALA A 208 -32.24 -9.51 -6.10
CA ALA A 208 -32.15 -8.13 -6.58
C ALA A 208 -33.17 -7.90 -7.72
N PRO A 209 -33.72 -6.67 -7.88
CA PRO A 209 -34.71 -6.36 -8.91
C PRO A 209 -34.31 -6.79 -10.33
N ARG A 210 -33.05 -6.60 -10.70
CA ARG A 210 -32.49 -6.96 -12.02
C ARG A 210 -32.62 -8.44 -12.40
N TYR A 211 -32.48 -9.34 -11.43
CA TYR A 211 -32.60 -10.78 -11.70
C TYR A 211 -34.06 -11.18 -11.90
N LEU A 212 -34.98 -10.59 -11.12
CA LEU A 212 -36.43 -10.78 -11.31
C LEU A 212 -36.88 -10.23 -12.67
N GLN A 213 -36.38 -9.06 -13.07
CA GLN A 213 -36.65 -8.48 -14.39
C GLN A 213 -36.15 -9.39 -15.51
N ALA A 214 -34.94 -9.95 -15.39
CA ALA A 214 -34.40 -10.91 -16.36
C ALA A 214 -35.31 -12.14 -16.50
N HIS A 215 -35.83 -12.69 -15.40
CA HIS A 215 -36.74 -13.84 -15.45
C HIS A 215 -38.10 -13.52 -16.07
N ILE A 216 -38.61 -12.29 -15.91
CA ILE A 216 -39.88 -11.85 -16.50
C ILE A 216 -39.72 -11.58 -18.01
N LEU A 217 -38.60 -10.98 -18.42
CA LEU A 217 -38.31 -10.66 -19.82
C LEU A 217 -37.92 -11.91 -20.62
N HIS A 218 -37.19 -12.83 -20.01
CA HIS A 218 -36.70 -14.06 -20.62
C HIS A 218 -37.18 -15.29 -19.83
N PRO A 219 -38.50 -15.55 -19.78
CA PRO A 219 -39.04 -16.64 -18.96
C PRO A 219 -38.60 -18.01 -19.47
N PRO A 220 -38.46 -19.01 -18.57
CA PRO A 220 -38.20 -20.39 -18.97
C PRO A 220 -39.26 -20.89 -19.95
N LEU A 221 -38.83 -21.65 -20.96
CA LEU A 221 -39.75 -22.26 -21.92
C LEU A 221 -40.49 -23.42 -21.25
N VAL A 222 -41.82 -23.33 -21.20
CA VAL A 222 -42.69 -24.31 -20.54
C VAL A 222 -43.75 -24.84 -21.52
N PRO A 223 -43.98 -26.17 -21.59
CA PRO A 223 -45.07 -26.75 -22.37
C PRO A 223 -46.44 -26.18 -21.99
N SER A 224 -47.35 -26.05 -22.96
CA SER A 224 -48.68 -25.42 -22.77
C SER A 224 -49.45 -25.96 -21.57
N LYS A 225 -49.39 -27.27 -21.33
CA LYS A 225 -50.02 -27.98 -20.20
C LYS A 225 -49.54 -27.57 -18.81
N TYR A 226 -48.39 -26.90 -18.68
CA TYR A 226 -47.82 -26.47 -17.40
C TYR A 226 -47.67 -24.95 -17.30
N ARG A 227 -48.33 -24.18 -18.19
CA ARG A 227 -48.25 -22.71 -18.18
C ARG A 227 -48.66 -22.08 -16.86
N SER A 228 -49.56 -22.71 -16.09
CA SER A 228 -49.97 -22.20 -14.78
C SER A 228 -48.76 -22.00 -13.85
N LEU A 229 -47.80 -22.93 -13.81
CA LEU A 229 -46.59 -22.81 -12.98
C LEU A 229 -45.76 -21.56 -13.32
N LEU A 230 -45.63 -21.28 -14.62
CA LEU A 230 -44.93 -20.09 -15.08
C LEU A 230 -45.70 -18.81 -14.74
N THR A 231 -47.02 -18.83 -14.92
CA THR A 231 -47.88 -17.69 -14.59
C THR A 231 -47.85 -17.36 -13.11
N ASP A 232 -47.90 -18.37 -12.23
CA ASP A 232 -47.83 -18.21 -10.78
C ASP A 232 -46.48 -17.61 -10.36
N TYR A 233 -45.37 -18.10 -10.93
CA TYR A 233 -44.04 -17.55 -10.68
C TYR A 233 -43.89 -16.10 -11.18
N ILE A 234 -44.35 -15.80 -12.40
CA ILE A 234 -44.29 -14.43 -12.95
C ILE A 234 -45.12 -13.48 -12.09
N ALA A 235 -46.29 -13.91 -11.60
CA ALA A 235 -47.10 -13.11 -10.70
C ALA A 235 -46.33 -12.80 -9.41
N LEU A 236 -45.72 -13.81 -8.79
CA LEU A 236 -44.88 -13.65 -7.59
C LEU A 236 -43.72 -12.67 -7.82
N ALA A 237 -42.98 -12.81 -8.92
CA ALA A 237 -41.86 -11.92 -9.26
C ALA A 237 -42.32 -10.47 -9.49
N LYS A 238 -43.47 -10.26 -10.16
CA LYS A 238 -44.05 -8.92 -10.35
C LYS A 238 -44.52 -8.30 -9.05
N THR A 239 -45.16 -9.07 -8.17
CA THR A 239 -45.54 -8.61 -6.83
C THR A 239 -44.31 -8.17 -6.04
N ARG A 240 -43.23 -8.96 -6.07
CA ARG A 240 -41.98 -8.59 -5.40
C ARG A 240 -41.36 -7.30 -5.95
N LEU A 241 -41.38 -7.09 -7.27
CA LEU A 241 -40.90 -5.83 -7.87
C LEU A 241 -41.76 -4.63 -7.43
N ALA A 242 -43.08 -4.81 -7.32
CA ALA A 242 -43.97 -3.78 -6.80
C ALA A 242 -43.67 -3.46 -5.33
N ASP A 243 -43.41 -4.46 -4.49
CA ASP A 243 -43.03 -4.26 -3.08
C ASP A 243 -41.70 -3.50 -2.94
N LEU A 244 -40.75 -3.75 -3.85
CA LEU A 244 -39.47 -3.05 -3.94
C LEU A 244 -39.60 -1.64 -4.56
N LYS A 245 -40.81 -1.21 -4.93
CA LYS A 245 -41.12 0.07 -5.60
C LYS A 245 -40.39 0.25 -6.94
N VAL A 246 -40.04 -0.84 -7.60
CA VAL A 246 -39.41 -0.82 -8.93
C VAL A 246 -40.49 -1.11 -9.96
N SER A 247 -40.89 -0.10 -10.74
CA SER A 247 -41.84 -0.31 -11.84
C SER A 247 -41.12 -0.97 -13.03
N MET A 248 -41.76 -1.95 -13.68
CA MET A 248 -41.25 -2.47 -14.96
C MET A 248 -41.30 -1.42 -16.08
N GLU A 249 -42.09 -0.37 -15.87
CA GLU A 249 -42.29 0.72 -16.81
C GLU A 249 -41.12 1.69 -16.84
N ASN A 250 -40.25 1.72 -15.82
CA ASN A 250 -39.08 2.61 -15.75
C ASN A 250 -37.82 2.03 -16.44
N MET A 251 -37.90 0.83 -17.03
CA MET A 251 -36.75 0.16 -17.63
C MET A 251 -36.42 0.74 -19.00
N GLY A 252 -35.17 1.16 -19.19
CA GLY A 252 -34.68 1.78 -20.42
C GLY A 252 -34.73 0.87 -21.65
N LEU A 253 -34.78 1.47 -22.83
CA LEU A 253 -34.75 0.79 -24.14
C LEU A 253 -33.40 0.14 -24.41
N TYR A 254 -32.33 0.75 -23.92
CA TYR A 254 -30.96 0.28 -24.04
C TYR A 254 -30.32 0.10 -22.65
N GLU A 255 -31.15 -0.10 -21.62
CA GLU A 255 -30.69 -0.38 -20.27
C GLU A 255 -29.93 -1.70 -20.29
N ASP A 256 -28.64 -1.60 -19.97
CA ASP A 256 -27.77 -2.74 -19.91
C ASP A 256 -27.97 -3.44 -18.57
N LEU A 257 -28.80 -4.49 -18.58
CA LEU A 257 -29.04 -5.37 -17.43
C LEU A 257 -27.76 -6.03 -16.90
N SER A 258 -26.65 -5.95 -17.66
CA SER A 258 -25.31 -6.42 -17.28
C SER A 258 -24.44 -5.35 -16.62
N SER A 259 -24.80 -4.05 -16.73
CA SER A 259 -23.99 -2.98 -16.18
C SER A 259 -24.13 -2.91 -14.64
N ALA A 260 -22.99 -2.84 -13.96
CA ALA A 260 -22.91 -2.80 -12.49
C ALA A 260 -23.31 -1.44 -11.89
N ARG A 261 -24.01 -0.56 -12.61
CA ARG A 261 -24.42 0.77 -12.12
C ARG A 261 -25.72 0.68 -11.33
N ASP A 262 -25.86 1.56 -10.33
CA ASP A 262 -27.07 1.64 -9.52
C ASP A 262 -28.28 2.06 -10.35
N ILE A 263 -29.48 1.80 -9.83
CA ILE A 263 -30.76 2.20 -10.44
C ILE A 263 -30.68 3.69 -10.74
N ILE A 264 -30.52 4.02 -12.02
CA ILE A 264 -30.42 5.39 -12.51
C ILE A 264 -31.83 6.00 -12.44
N GLU A 265 -31.94 7.27 -12.04
CA GLU A 265 -33.23 7.97 -12.09
C GLU A 265 -33.85 7.84 -13.51
N PRO A 266 -35.16 7.61 -13.62
CA PRO A 266 -35.81 7.30 -14.90
C PRO A 266 -35.58 8.38 -15.97
N ASP A 267 -35.43 9.65 -15.57
CA ASP A 267 -35.12 10.76 -16.46
C ASP A 267 -33.67 10.74 -16.97
N SER A 268 -32.72 10.26 -16.16
CA SER A 268 -31.33 10.08 -16.57
C SER A 268 -31.15 8.83 -17.46
N GLN A 269 -31.94 7.78 -17.25
CA GLN A 269 -31.97 6.60 -18.13
C GLN A 269 -32.54 6.93 -19.52
N ALA A 270 -33.63 7.69 -19.58
CA ALA A 270 -34.24 8.11 -20.85
C ALA A 270 -33.29 8.97 -21.70
N GLN A 271 -32.47 9.82 -21.08
CA GLN A 271 -31.45 10.60 -21.77
C GLN A 271 -30.36 9.73 -22.41
N GLN A 272 -29.89 8.69 -21.70
CA GLN A 272 -28.91 7.74 -22.23
C GLN A 272 -29.48 6.91 -23.39
N ASP A 273 -30.74 6.50 -23.30
CA ASP A 273 -31.42 5.78 -24.37
C ASP A 273 -31.56 6.62 -25.64
N VAL A 274 -31.84 7.92 -25.49
CA VAL A 274 -31.88 8.88 -26.59
C VAL A 274 -30.50 9.04 -27.23
N GLU A 275 -29.44 9.18 -26.44
CA GLU A 275 -28.07 9.31 -26.94
C GLU A 275 -27.62 8.05 -27.70
N LYS A 276 -27.89 6.85 -27.17
CA LYS A 276 -27.64 5.58 -27.87
C LYS A 276 -28.48 5.46 -29.14
N ALA A 277 -29.75 5.87 -29.12
CA ALA A 277 -30.58 5.85 -30.32
C ALA A 277 -30.03 6.78 -31.42
N ILE A 278 -29.53 7.97 -31.05
CA ILE A 278 -28.93 8.93 -31.98
C ILE A 278 -27.64 8.36 -32.57
N THR A 279 -26.76 7.78 -31.76
CA THR A 279 -25.50 7.19 -32.25
C THR A 279 -25.78 6.01 -33.20
N VAL A 280 -26.70 5.10 -32.87
CA VAL A 280 -27.08 4.01 -33.78
C VAL A 280 -27.69 4.55 -35.08
N PHE A 281 -28.51 5.59 -35.01
CA PHE A 281 -29.10 6.22 -36.20
C PHE A 281 -28.04 6.92 -37.06
N GLU A 282 -27.05 7.56 -36.47
CA GLU A 282 -25.95 8.23 -37.18
C GLU A 282 -25.12 7.23 -38.00
N HIS A 283 -24.84 6.05 -37.45
CA HIS A 283 -24.07 5.01 -38.13
C HIS A 283 -24.89 4.25 -39.19
N THR A 284 -26.20 4.08 -38.98
CA THR A 284 -27.03 3.20 -39.83
C THR A 284 -27.97 3.93 -40.79
N GLY A 285 -28.25 5.21 -40.54
CA GLY A 285 -29.23 6.03 -41.28
C GLY A 285 -30.68 5.55 -41.17
N LYS A 286 -30.99 4.60 -40.28
CA LYS A 286 -32.31 3.99 -40.10
C LYS A 286 -32.74 4.05 -38.64
N ILE A 287 -34.06 4.11 -38.41
CA ILE A 287 -34.62 4.10 -37.05
C ILE A 287 -34.20 2.81 -36.35
N PRO A 288 -33.58 2.87 -35.15
CA PRO A 288 -33.16 1.67 -34.42
C PRO A 288 -34.34 0.74 -34.12
N VAL A 289 -34.12 -0.57 -34.30
CA VAL A 289 -35.16 -1.61 -34.09
C VAL A 289 -35.71 -1.57 -32.66
N ALA A 290 -34.84 -1.39 -31.66
CA ALA A 290 -35.24 -1.28 -30.26
C ALA A 290 -36.22 -0.11 -30.00
N VAL A 291 -36.03 1.03 -30.68
CA VAL A 291 -36.93 2.20 -30.56
C VAL A 291 -38.28 1.91 -31.23
N MET A 292 -38.26 1.21 -32.37
CA MET A 292 -39.48 0.79 -33.06
C MET A 292 -40.28 -0.24 -32.25
N GLU A 293 -39.61 -1.26 -31.69
CA GLU A 293 -40.23 -2.27 -30.82
C GLU A 293 -40.80 -1.63 -29.56
N ALA A 294 -40.07 -0.71 -28.93
CA ALA A 294 -40.53 0.03 -27.77
C ALA A 294 -41.81 0.84 -28.05
N SER A 295 -41.91 1.46 -29.23
CA SER A 295 -43.10 2.21 -29.63
C SER A 295 -44.37 1.35 -29.71
N ILE A 296 -44.22 0.02 -29.85
CA ILE A 296 -45.31 -0.95 -29.99
C ILE A 296 -45.54 -1.69 -28.66
N PHE A 297 -44.49 -2.28 -28.10
CA PHE A 297 -44.55 -3.22 -26.97
C PHE A 297 -44.30 -2.57 -25.61
N ARG A 298 -43.71 -1.36 -25.56
CA ARG A 298 -43.43 -0.59 -24.32
C ARG A 298 -43.97 0.83 -24.41
N ARG A 299 -45.20 0.97 -24.94
CA ARG A 299 -45.84 2.26 -25.23
C ARG A 299 -45.87 3.25 -24.05
N PRO A 300 -46.13 2.83 -22.78
CA PRO A 300 -46.09 3.74 -21.64
C PRO A 300 -44.73 4.45 -21.51
N TYR A 301 -43.62 3.68 -21.42
CA TYR A 301 -42.27 4.25 -21.31
C TYR A 301 -41.88 5.13 -22.52
N TYR A 302 -42.23 4.68 -23.72
CA TYR A 302 -41.95 5.41 -24.95
C TYR A 302 -42.57 6.82 -24.93
N VAL A 303 -43.80 6.95 -24.45
CA VAL A 303 -44.53 8.23 -24.43
C VAL A 303 -44.18 9.08 -23.21
N SER A 304 -44.01 8.49 -22.02
CA SER A 304 -43.81 9.23 -20.77
C SER A 304 -42.36 9.62 -20.49
N HIS A 305 -41.37 8.90 -21.04
CA HIS A 305 -39.95 9.12 -20.73
C HIS A 305 -39.10 9.36 -21.98
N PHE A 306 -39.14 8.44 -22.96
CA PHE A 306 -38.28 8.52 -24.14
C PHE A 306 -38.59 9.72 -25.04
N LEU A 307 -39.88 9.96 -25.36
CA LEU A 307 -40.28 11.10 -26.20
C LEU A 307 -39.97 12.47 -25.56
N PRO A 308 -40.28 12.73 -24.27
CA PRO A 308 -39.88 13.97 -23.60
C PRO A 308 -38.36 14.19 -23.58
N ALA A 309 -37.56 13.14 -23.36
CA ALA A 309 -36.10 13.23 -23.40
C ALA A 309 -35.56 13.47 -24.82
N LEU A 310 -36.19 12.90 -25.86
CA LEU A 310 -35.82 13.13 -27.25
C LEU A 310 -36.15 14.57 -27.70
N LEU A 311 -37.28 15.10 -27.24
CA LEU A 311 -37.83 16.41 -27.57
C LEU A 311 -37.47 17.50 -26.55
N THR A 312 -36.33 17.39 -25.86
CA THR A 312 -35.86 18.45 -24.95
C THR A 312 -35.51 19.73 -25.72
N PRO A 313 -36.08 20.90 -25.35
CA PRO A 313 -35.84 22.17 -26.05
C PRO A 313 -34.36 22.55 -26.14
N ARG A 314 -33.92 23.01 -27.31
CA ARG A 314 -32.52 23.36 -27.59
C ARG A 314 -32.40 24.40 -28.70
N VAL A 315 -31.26 25.07 -28.78
CA VAL A 315 -30.93 25.93 -29.93
C VAL A 315 -30.66 25.05 -31.15
N LEU A 316 -31.45 25.22 -32.21
CA LEU A 316 -31.34 24.40 -33.41
C LEU A 316 -30.12 24.84 -34.25
N PRO A 317 -29.21 23.91 -34.60
CA PRO A 317 -28.08 24.22 -35.48
C PRO A 317 -28.56 24.59 -36.89
N ARG A 318 -27.78 25.43 -37.59
CA ARG A 318 -28.10 25.89 -38.96
C ARG A 318 -28.18 24.75 -39.98
N THR A 319 -27.44 23.66 -39.76
CA THR A 319 -27.55 22.40 -40.48
C THR A 319 -28.17 21.34 -39.57
N PRO A 320 -29.14 20.54 -40.04
CA PRO A 320 -29.79 19.53 -39.22
C PRO A 320 -28.79 18.48 -38.78
N ASP A 321 -28.73 18.22 -37.48
CA ASP A 321 -27.87 17.20 -36.88
C ASP A 321 -28.56 15.83 -36.84
N SER A 322 -27.83 14.79 -36.43
CA SER A 322 -28.31 13.41 -36.34
C SER A 322 -29.58 13.28 -35.47
N ARG A 323 -29.68 14.09 -34.39
CA ARG A 323 -30.88 14.17 -33.55
C ARG A 323 -32.08 14.75 -34.29
N ALA A 324 -31.92 15.83 -35.07
CA ALA A 324 -33.01 16.39 -35.88
C ALA A 324 -33.46 15.41 -36.99
N ALA A 325 -32.52 14.71 -37.62
CA ALA A 325 -32.81 13.71 -38.65
C ALA A 325 -33.58 12.49 -38.10
N LEU A 326 -33.23 12.02 -36.88
CA LEU A 326 -33.95 10.95 -36.19
C LEU A 326 -35.38 11.36 -35.83
N ILE A 327 -35.57 12.58 -35.30
CA ILE A 327 -36.91 13.13 -34.96
C ILE A 327 -37.79 13.19 -36.21
N GLU A 328 -37.26 13.68 -37.33
CA GLU A 328 -38.02 13.77 -38.59
C GLU A 328 -38.34 12.39 -39.16
N SER A 329 -37.43 11.41 -39.01
CA SER A 329 -37.68 10.02 -39.41
C SER A 329 -38.78 9.35 -38.57
N LEU A 330 -38.78 9.56 -37.25
CA LEU A 330 -39.81 9.05 -36.34
C LEU A 330 -41.17 9.72 -36.59
N ARG A 331 -41.18 11.01 -36.94
CA ARG A 331 -42.38 11.74 -37.35
C ARG A 331 -42.99 11.16 -38.63
N ARG A 332 -42.16 10.91 -39.66
CA ARG A 332 -42.62 10.28 -40.92
C ARG A 332 -43.15 8.86 -40.73
N ALA A 333 -42.72 8.17 -39.68
CA ALA A 333 -43.18 6.84 -39.30
C ALA A 333 -44.40 6.85 -38.35
N ASP A 334 -45.06 8.00 -38.16
CA ASP A 334 -46.19 8.21 -37.25
C ASP A 334 -45.91 7.78 -35.79
N LYS A 335 -44.65 7.91 -35.34
CA LYS A 335 -44.23 7.58 -33.97
C LYS A 335 -44.15 8.78 -33.04
N ILE A 336 -44.31 10.02 -33.57
CA ILE A 336 -44.38 11.26 -32.78
C ILE A 336 -45.74 11.94 -33.03
N PRO A 337 -46.56 12.18 -31.99
CA PRO A 337 -47.79 12.96 -32.12
C PRO A 337 -47.53 14.37 -32.67
N ALA A 338 -48.37 14.82 -33.63
CA ALA A 338 -48.20 16.11 -34.30
C ALA A 338 -48.21 17.30 -33.33
N SER A 339 -49.01 17.24 -32.26
CA SER A 339 -49.09 18.25 -31.21
C SER A 339 -47.77 18.42 -30.43
N LEU A 340 -47.13 17.30 -30.05
CA LEU A 340 -45.86 17.32 -29.32
C LEU A 340 -44.72 17.87 -30.19
N TYR A 341 -44.72 17.55 -31.48
CA TYR A 341 -43.74 18.09 -32.42
C TYR A 341 -43.87 19.61 -32.59
N SER A 342 -45.11 20.14 -32.71
CA SER A 342 -45.32 21.58 -32.82
C SER A 342 -44.86 22.35 -31.59
N THR A 343 -45.11 21.83 -30.38
CA THR A 343 -44.68 22.45 -29.12
C THR A 343 -43.15 22.51 -29.03
N TYR A 344 -42.47 21.41 -29.36
CA TYR A 344 -41.01 21.35 -29.37
C TYR A 344 -40.36 22.41 -30.27
N CYS A 345 -40.89 22.61 -31.49
CA CYS A 345 -40.37 23.63 -32.41
C CYS A 345 -40.50 25.05 -31.86
N GLN A 346 -41.60 25.35 -31.17
CA GLN A 346 -41.84 26.65 -30.56
C GLN A 346 -40.87 26.92 -29.40
N ASP A 347 -40.66 25.94 -28.52
CA ASP A 347 -39.77 26.08 -27.35
C ASP A 347 -38.30 26.25 -27.77
N CYS A 348 -37.84 25.55 -28.82
CA CYS A 348 -36.49 25.69 -29.36
C CYS A 348 -36.19 27.09 -29.91
N PHE A 349 -37.19 27.78 -30.46
CA PHE A 349 -37.04 29.14 -30.98
C PHE A 349 -36.76 30.15 -29.85
N THR A 350 -37.42 29.99 -28.70
CA THR A 350 -37.29 30.91 -27.56
C THR A 350 -35.97 30.80 -26.78
N ALA A 351 -35.26 29.68 -26.87
CA ALA A 351 -34.01 29.43 -26.14
C ALA A 351 -32.77 30.15 -26.73
N GLY A 352 -32.85 30.67 -27.95
CA GLY A 352 -31.72 31.29 -28.67
C GLY A 352 -31.36 32.72 -28.26
N GLU A 353 -32.16 33.40 -27.43
CA GLU A 353 -32.10 34.87 -27.25
C GLU A 353 -31.33 35.39 -25.99
N LYS A 354 -30.59 34.58 -25.19
CA LYS A 354 -29.94 35.04 -23.91
C LYS A 354 -28.42 34.72 -23.75
N LYS A 355 -27.49 35.71 -23.67
CA LYS A 355 -26.10 35.61 -23.08
C LYS A 355 -25.34 36.97 -22.82
N PRO A 356 -24.45 37.16 -21.77
CA PRO A 356 -23.65 38.40 -21.49
C PRO A 356 -22.08 38.29 -21.39
N GLU A 357 -21.38 39.45 -21.19
CA GLU A 357 -19.93 39.82 -21.43
C GLU A 357 -18.89 39.76 -20.24
N SER A 358 -17.61 40.07 -20.55
CA SER A 358 -16.27 39.75 -19.95
C SER A 358 -15.65 40.67 -18.84
N ALA A 359 -14.62 40.20 -18.10
CA ALA A 359 -13.81 40.95 -17.09
C ALA A 359 -12.26 40.84 -17.29
N ALA A 360 -11.47 41.81 -16.80
CA ALA A 360 -9.98 41.86 -16.84
C ALA A 360 -9.32 42.34 -15.51
N PRO A 361 -8.03 42.03 -15.18
CA PRO A 361 -7.37 42.39 -13.90
C PRO A 361 -6.10 43.29 -13.99
N GLY A 362 -5.70 43.90 -12.86
CA GLY A 362 -4.55 44.83 -12.67
C GLY A 362 -3.44 44.36 -11.70
N ARG A 363 -2.32 45.12 -11.65
CA ARG A 363 -0.95 44.76 -11.18
C ARG A 363 -0.48 45.63 -9.97
N THR A 364 0.47 45.15 -9.14
CA THR A 364 1.09 45.81 -7.94
C THR A 364 2.62 46.07 -8.08
N PRO A 365 3.28 46.95 -7.29
CA PRO A 365 4.76 47.15 -7.26
C PRO A 365 5.50 46.89 -5.91
N ASP A 366 6.85 46.87 -5.98
CA ASP A 366 7.92 46.33 -5.10
C ASP A 366 8.37 47.14 -3.82
N ALA A 367 9.20 46.52 -2.95
CA ALA A 367 9.91 47.10 -1.78
C ALA A 367 11.38 46.58 -1.63
N GLY A 368 12.30 47.36 -1.01
CA GLY A 368 13.76 47.12 -0.98
C GLY A 368 14.50 47.00 0.38
N CYS A 369 15.69 46.38 0.32
CA CYS A 369 16.92 46.34 1.17
C CYS A 369 16.92 46.50 2.72
N MET A 370 17.26 45.40 3.44
CA MET A 370 17.88 45.34 4.79
C MET A 370 18.89 44.16 4.80
N GLU A 371 20.10 44.33 5.36
CA GLU A 371 21.10 43.24 5.50
C GLU A 371 20.58 42.13 6.43
N GLU A 372 20.69 40.89 5.97
CA GLU A 372 20.01 39.73 6.55
C GLU A 372 20.74 39.21 7.81
N PRO A 373 20.09 39.11 8.99
CA PRO A 373 20.69 38.65 10.26
C PRO A 373 21.48 37.33 10.18
N LEU A 374 21.14 36.47 9.21
CA LEU A 374 21.82 35.21 8.92
C LEU A 374 23.29 35.42 8.48
N GLY A 375 23.60 36.53 7.79
CA GLY A 375 24.95 36.86 7.36
C GLY A 375 25.92 37.13 8.52
N LEU A 376 25.42 37.75 9.60
CA LEU A 376 26.22 38.00 10.80
C LEU A 376 26.54 36.71 11.58
N LEU A 377 25.60 35.78 11.64
CA LEU A 377 25.82 34.46 12.22
C LEU A 377 26.87 33.67 11.42
N ALA A 378 26.80 33.70 10.09
CA ALA A 378 27.79 33.07 9.22
C ALA A 378 29.20 33.65 9.41
N ALA A 379 29.31 34.95 9.69
CA ALA A 379 30.59 35.59 10.00
C ALA A 379 31.17 35.11 11.34
N ALA A 380 30.36 35.10 12.41
CA ALA A 380 30.78 34.62 13.73
C ALA A 380 31.24 33.15 13.71
N LEU A 381 30.54 32.28 12.96
CA LEU A 381 30.94 30.88 12.78
C LEU A 381 32.27 30.72 12.03
N ARG A 382 32.59 31.65 11.10
CA ARG A 382 33.86 31.66 10.38
C ARG A 382 35.02 32.09 11.28
N GLU A 383 34.79 33.07 12.16
CA GLU A 383 35.76 33.49 13.18
C GLU A 383 36.04 32.37 14.17
N PHE A 384 34.99 31.70 14.66
CA PHE A 384 35.13 30.52 15.51
C PHE A 384 35.99 29.43 14.86
N ARG A 385 35.81 29.17 13.56
CA ARG A 385 36.66 28.22 12.82
C ARG A 385 38.13 28.60 12.82
N ALA A 386 38.44 29.88 12.60
CA ALA A 386 39.81 30.36 12.61
C ALA A 386 40.47 30.12 13.98
N ALA A 387 39.72 30.31 15.07
CA ALA A 387 40.17 29.99 16.42
C ALA A 387 40.36 28.49 16.65
N VAL A 388 39.48 27.61 16.12
CA VAL A 388 39.66 26.14 16.20
C VAL A 388 40.88 25.65 15.43
N ALA A 389 41.25 26.34 14.35
CA ALA A 389 42.44 26.02 13.55
C ALA A 389 43.77 26.34 14.27
N ASP A 390 43.73 27.26 15.25
CA ASP A 390 44.91 27.71 15.99
C ASP A 390 44.93 27.08 17.41
N PRO A 391 45.78 26.08 17.67
CA PRO A 391 45.83 25.40 18.97
C PRO A 391 46.29 26.31 20.11
N THR A 392 46.82 27.50 19.84
CA THR A 392 47.23 28.48 20.85
C THR A 392 46.07 29.33 21.38
N GLN A 393 44.92 29.33 20.70
CA GLN A 393 43.74 30.16 21.05
C GLN A 393 42.64 29.41 21.82
N GLY A 394 42.98 28.29 22.48
CA GLY A 394 42.01 27.47 23.21
C GLY A 394 41.17 28.22 24.25
N ASP A 395 41.72 29.28 24.86
CA ASP A 395 41.05 30.09 25.88
C ASP A 395 39.98 31.04 25.29
N VAL A 396 40.09 31.40 24.01
CA VAL A 396 39.20 32.36 23.33
C VAL A 396 37.99 31.66 22.67
N LEU A 397 37.99 30.33 22.61
CA LEU A 397 36.91 29.54 21.99
C LEU A 397 35.56 29.78 22.65
N SER A 398 35.52 29.90 23.99
CA SER A 398 34.27 30.15 24.72
C SER A 398 33.67 31.52 24.41
N ALA A 399 34.52 32.54 24.19
CA ALA A 399 34.06 33.88 23.82
C ALA A 399 33.44 33.91 22.42
N HIS A 400 34.06 33.23 21.45
CA HIS A 400 33.50 33.08 20.11
C HIS A 400 32.19 32.28 20.11
N LEU A 401 32.08 31.23 20.94
CA LEU A 401 30.81 30.48 21.08
C LEU A 401 29.70 31.32 21.74
N ALA A 402 30.04 32.18 22.71
CA ALA A 402 29.09 33.11 23.29
C ALA A 402 28.57 34.12 22.24
N LEU A 403 29.46 34.63 21.38
CA LEU A 403 29.07 35.48 20.25
C LEU A 403 28.15 34.74 19.27
N VAL A 404 28.45 33.49 18.94
CA VAL A 404 27.59 32.64 18.10
C VAL A 404 26.21 32.48 18.74
N SER A 405 26.15 32.19 20.05
CA SER A 405 24.88 32.08 20.79
C SER A 405 24.08 33.39 20.75
N GLU A 406 24.71 34.55 20.94
CA GLU A 406 24.06 35.86 20.87
C GLU A 406 23.46 36.11 19.47
N ARG A 407 24.22 35.80 18.42
CA ARG A 407 23.74 35.94 17.03
C ARG A 407 22.60 34.97 16.72
N LEU A 408 22.64 33.74 17.25
CA LEU A 408 21.54 32.78 17.13
C LEU A 408 20.24 33.32 17.74
N SER A 409 20.29 33.89 18.94
CA SER A 409 19.13 34.53 19.57
C SER A 409 18.58 35.69 18.73
N SER A 410 19.44 36.45 18.04
CA SER A 410 18.99 37.53 17.15
C SER A 410 18.29 37.05 15.88
N VAL A 411 18.66 35.87 15.35
CA VAL A 411 18.08 35.29 14.13
C VAL A 411 16.75 34.59 14.42
N LEU A 412 16.67 33.90 15.55
CA LEU A 412 15.50 33.11 15.93
C LEU A 412 14.47 33.95 16.71
N GLY A 413 14.83 35.13 17.23
CA GLY A 413 13.96 35.97 18.06
C GLY A 413 14.01 35.58 19.55
N PRO A 414 13.46 36.41 20.46
CA PRO A 414 13.52 36.15 21.91
C PRO A 414 12.79 34.84 22.27
N ASP A 415 13.31 34.12 23.26
CA ASP A 415 12.57 33.02 23.91
C ASP A 415 11.33 33.62 24.58
N GLU A 416 10.13 33.14 24.23
CA GLU A 416 8.95 33.44 25.03
C GLU A 416 9.11 32.72 26.37
N GLU A 417 9.65 33.44 27.36
CA GLU A 417 9.61 33.02 28.75
C GLU A 417 8.14 32.98 29.20
N ASP A 418 7.51 31.82 29.06
CA ASP A 418 6.25 31.55 29.72
C ASP A 418 6.38 30.39 30.72
N SER A 419 6.61 30.80 31.97
CA SER A 419 5.70 30.45 33.06
C SER A 419 5.30 28.97 33.22
N SER A 420 6.22 28.07 33.59
CA SER A 420 5.95 27.03 34.61
C SER A 420 7.16 26.13 34.88
N LEU A 421 7.36 25.83 36.16
CA LEU A 421 8.32 24.87 36.68
C LEU A 421 8.07 23.46 36.12
N GLY A 422 9.03 22.91 35.36
CA GLY A 422 9.12 21.49 35.07
C GLY A 422 9.90 21.18 33.79
N LEU A 423 11.19 20.80 33.93
CA LEU A 423 12.02 20.08 32.95
C LEU A 423 11.36 19.85 31.58
N SER A 424 11.49 20.83 30.69
CA SER A 424 10.80 20.89 29.40
C SER A 424 11.20 19.72 28.51
N ARG A 425 10.27 18.78 28.31
CA ARG A 425 10.42 17.59 27.45
C ARG A 425 10.34 17.98 25.98
N VAL A 426 11.34 17.59 25.18
CA VAL A 426 11.36 17.84 23.73
C VAL A 426 10.61 16.72 23.01
N GLN A 427 9.56 17.05 22.24
CA GLN A 427 8.77 16.08 21.48
C GLN A 427 9.17 16.08 20.00
N LEU A 428 9.64 14.93 19.47
CA LEU A 428 10.05 14.79 18.07
C LEU A 428 9.13 13.86 17.27
N SER A 429 8.76 14.29 16.05
CA SER A 429 7.96 13.52 15.10
C SER A 429 8.85 12.86 14.03
N LEU A 430 8.92 11.52 14.03
CA LEU A 430 9.76 10.75 13.10
C LEU A 430 9.18 10.54 11.69
N ARG A 431 7.86 10.65 11.50
CA ARG A 431 7.20 10.35 10.22
C ARG A 431 7.13 11.54 9.25
N ALA A 432 7.16 12.76 9.78
CA ALA A 432 7.15 13.99 9.00
C ALA A 432 7.92 15.08 9.77
N PRO A 433 9.26 15.01 9.82
CA PRO A 433 10.07 16.05 10.43
C PRO A 433 9.92 17.34 9.61
N HIS A 434 9.15 18.30 10.11
CA HIS A 434 8.95 19.60 9.46
C HIS A 434 9.73 20.66 10.23
N LEU A 435 10.46 21.52 9.50
CA LEU A 435 11.15 22.69 10.03
C LEU A 435 10.68 23.91 9.27
N GLU A 436 10.57 25.05 9.92
CA GLU A 436 10.37 26.30 9.20
C GLU A 436 11.60 26.61 8.32
N PRO A 437 11.44 27.28 7.15
CA PRO A 437 12.55 27.56 6.25
C PRO A 437 13.76 28.23 6.94
N ARG A 438 13.49 29.17 7.85
CA ARG A 438 14.53 29.85 8.63
C ARG A 438 15.26 28.94 9.62
N GLU A 439 14.52 28.05 10.30
CA GLU A 439 15.11 27.07 11.22
C GLU A 439 16.00 26.08 10.46
N GLN A 440 15.56 25.67 9.26
CA GLN A 440 16.34 24.79 8.40
C GLN A 440 17.64 25.45 7.94
N GLU A 441 17.60 26.72 7.49
CA GLU A 441 18.80 27.47 7.10
C GLU A 441 19.80 27.61 8.25
N VAL A 442 19.31 27.92 9.46
CA VAL A 442 20.16 28.00 10.67
C VAL A 442 20.76 26.63 11.00
N ALA A 443 19.96 25.57 10.99
CA ALA A 443 20.45 24.22 11.27
C ALA A 443 21.50 23.77 10.25
N ASP A 444 21.27 24.01 8.96
CA ASP A 444 22.23 23.68 7.89
C ASP A 444 23.53 24.45 8.05
N LEU A 445 23.48 25.73 8.41
CA LEU A 445 24.66 26.56 8.67
C LEU A 445 25.46 26.04 9.87
N LEU A 446 24.78 25.68 10.97
CA LEU A 446 25.42 25.15 12.17
C LEU A 446 26.05 23.77 11.94
N LEU A 447 25.31 22.85 11.30
CA LEU A 447 25.79 21.51 10.95
C LEU A 447 27.00 21.59 10.01
N THR A 448 26.91 22.44 8.98
CA THR A 448 28.01 22.66 8.03
C THR A 448 29.23 23.24 8.74
N SER A 449 29.03 24.21 9.63
CA SER A 449 30.13 24.78 10.42
C SER A 449 30.80 23.73 11.30
N PHE A 450 30.03 22.90 12.01
CA PHE A 450 30.57 21.82 12.82
C PHE A 450 31.39 20.82 11.99
N CYS A 451 30.85 20.36 10.85
CA CYS A 451 31.57 19.47 9.94
C CYS A 451 32.89 20.09 9.48
N GLN A 452 32.87 21.36 9.08
CA GLN A 452 34.08 22.07 8.62
C GLN A 452 35.11 22.24 9.75
N ASN A 453 34.67 22.55 10.98
CA ASN A 453 35.56 22.68 12.13
C ASN A 453 36.19 21.34 12.51
N LEU A 454 35.44 20.23 12.44
CA LEU A 454 35.98 18.89 12.68
C LEU A 454 37.06 18.52 11.66
N MET A 455 36.84 18.80 10.38
CA MET A 455 37.82 18.51 9.34
C MET A 455 39.11 19.32 9.52
N VAL A 456 38.99 20.59 9.92
CA VAL A 456 40.13 21.46 10.24
C VAL A 456 40.86 20.97 11.50
N ALA A 457 40.15 20.60 12.56
CA ALA A 457 40.79 20.06 13.76
C ALA A 457 41.50 18.72 13.48
N SER A 458 40.89 17.87 12.66
CA SER A 458 41.41 16.54 12.32
C SER A 458 42.64 16.57 11.40
N SER A 459 42.87 17.65 10.65
CA SER A 459 44.07 17.78 9.81
C SER A 459 45.34 17.98 10.63
N PHE A 460 45.24 18.55 11.83
CA PHE A 460 46.40 18.85 12.69
C PHE A 460 46.48 17.94 13.93
N ALA A 461 45.36 17.48 14.49
CA ALA A 461 45.33 16.68 15.72
C ALA A 461 44.39 15.44 15.61
N PRO A 462 44.77 14.28 16.15
CA PRO A 462 43.85 13.15 16.33
C PRO A 462 42.73 13.49 17.33
N ALA A 463 41.62 12.76 17.29
CA ALA A 463 40.38 13.08 18.02
C ALA A 463 40.56 13.29 19.54
N ASP A 464 41.46 12.52 20.17
CA ASP A 464 41.85 12.64 21.59
C ASP A 464 42.52 13.97 21.93
N ARG A 465 43.15 14.64 20.96
CA ARG A 465 43.94 15.87 21.14
C ARG A 465 43.31 17.11 20.54
N GLN A 466 42.07 17.03 20.06
CA GLN A 466 41.37 18.16 19.45
C GLN A 466 40.89 19.19 20.49
N GLY A 467 40.89 18.85 21.78
CA GLY A 467 40.42 19.71 22.86
C GLY A 467 38.88 19.77 22.97
N PRO A 468 38.35 20.54 23.94
CA PRO A 468 36.94 20.48 24.32
C PRO A 468 35.99 21.28 23.40
N TRP A 469 36.46 21.79 22.26
CA TRP A 469 35.68 22.72 21.42
C TRP A 469 34.37 22.10 20.94
N ALA A 470 34.37 20.81 20.59
CA ALA A 470 33.19 20.14 20.03
C ALA A 470 32.11 19.91 21.09
N ALA A 471 32.50 19.49 22.30
CA ALA A 471 31.60 19.39 23.43
C ALA A 471 31.04 20.77 23.81
N ARG A 472 31.89 21.80 23.89
CA ARG A 472 31.47 23.19 24.16
C ARG A 472 30.51 23.71 23.08
N PHE A 473 30.79 23.45 21.81
CA PHE A 473 29.92 23.82 20.71
C PHE A 473 28.53 23.20 20.90
N VAL A 474 28.44 21.90 21.18
CA VAL A 474 27.16 21.22 21.42
C VAL A 474 26.45 21.82 22.63
N THR A 475 27.12 21.97 23.77
CA THR A 475 26.47 22.49 24.99
C THR A 475 26.03 23.95 24.88
N THR A 476 26.72 24.77 24.08
CA THR A 476 26.39 26.19 23.93
C THR A 476 25.38 26.45 22.81
N VAL A 477 25.45 25.69 21.71
CA VAL A 477 24.57 25.88 20.54
C VAL A 477 23.27 25.08 20.66
N CYS A 478 23.33 23.86 21.22
CA CYS A 478 22.16 22.97 21.31
C CYS A 478 21.37 23.20 22.62
N GLY A 479 20.92 24.43 22.87
CA GLY A 479 20.03 24.74 23.99
C GLY A 479 18.61 24.19 23.82
N HIS A 480 17.72 24.45 24.79
CA HIS A 480 16.33 23.93 24.80
C HIS A 480 15.58 24.18 23.48
N ARG A 481 15.76 25.34 22.87
CA ARG A 481 15.07 25.72 21.63
C ARG A 481 15.69 25.10 20.37
N LEU A 482 17.01 25.03 20.31
CA LEU A 482 17.74 24.60 19.11
C LEU A 482 17.94 23.09 19.04
N LEU A 483 17.97 22.38 20.17
CA LEU A 483 18.11 20.93 20.17
C LEU A 483 17.02 20.21 19.35
N PRO A 484 15.71 20.52 19.50
CA PRO A 484 14.66 19.93 18.65
C PRO A 484 14.90 20.20 17.15
N VAL A 485 15.30 21.42 16.80
CA VAL A 485 15.57 21.84 15.42
C VAL A 485 16.74 21.04 14.83
N MET A 486 17.83 20.93 15.58
CA MET A 486 19.03 20.18 15.21
C MET A 486 18.73 18.69 15.04
N LEU A 487 18.01 18.07 15.97
CA LEU A 487 17.63 16.65 15.90
C LEU A 487 16.67 16.36 14.75
N THR A 488 15.73 17.28 14.49
CA THR A 488 14.80 17.18 13.35
C THR A 488 15.55 17.27 12.03
N ARG A 489 16.52 18.19 11.91
CA ARG A 489 17.34 18.31 10.72
C ARG A 489 18.25 17.10 10.52
N LEU A 490 18.87 16.59 11.58
CA LEU A 490 19.64 15.35 11.55
C LEU A 490 18.78 14.16 11.10
N CYS A 491 17.55 14.06 11.59
CA CYS A 491 16.58 13.06 11.12
C CYS A 491 16.36 13.16 9.60
N GLN A 492 16.10 14.36 9.06
CA GLN A 492 15.93 14.57 7.62
C GLN A 492 17.18 14.16 6.82
N LEU A 493 18.37 14.56 7.28
CA LEU A 493 19.63 14.26 6.60
C LEU A 493 19.94 12.75 6.61
N LEU A 494 19.84 12.10 7.76
CA LEU A 494 20.20 10.69 7.92
C LEU A 494 19.17 9.74 7.28
N ARG A 495 17.87 10.06 7.33
CA ARG A 495 16.82 9.20 6.75
C ARG A 495 16.60 9.40 5.27
N HIS A 496 16.61 10.63 4.79
CA HIS A 496 16.15 10.94 3.44
C HIS A 496 17.28 11.35 2.50
N GLN A 497 18.36 11.95 3.02
CA GLN A 497 19.45 12.49 2.20
C GLN A 497 20.77 11.73 2.40
N GLY A 498 20.80 10.68 3.22
CA GLY A 498 22.01 9.98 3.65
C GLY A 498 22.96 9.60 2.51
N PRO A 499 22.49 8.85 1.49
CA PRO A 499 23.33 8.44 0.36
C PRO A 499 23.94 9.61 -0.44
N SER A 500 23.33 10.81 -0.39
CA SER A 500 23.81 12.00 -1.11
C SER A 500 24.85 12.82 -0.33
N LEU A 501 25.09 12.52 0.95
CA LEU A 501 26.03 13.25 1.79
C LEU A 501 27.48 12.96 1.38
N SER A 502 28.31 14.01 1.37
CA SER A 502 29.76 13.85 1.15
C SER A 502 30.43 13.17 2.36
N ALA A 503 31.60 12.56 2.13
CA ALA A 503 32.40 11.91 3.18
C ALA A 503 32.68 12.83 4.38
N SER A 504 32.99 14.10 4.13
CA SER A 504 33.22 15.11 5.18
C SER A 504 31.98 15.40 6.01
N HIS A 505 30.79 15.43 5.40
CA HIS A 505 29.53 15.58 6.14
C HIS A 505 29.26 14.32 6.96
N VAL A 506 29.44 13.12 6.41
CA VAL A 506 29.24 11.87 7.16
C VAL A 506 30.12 11.83 8.42
N LEU A 507 31.40 12.16 8.32
CA LEU A 507 32.31 12.24 9.46
C LEU A 507 31.88 13.29 10.48
N GLY A 508 31.55 14.49 10.01
CA GLY A 508 31.10 15.60 10.84
C GLY A 508 29.84 15.28 11.64
N LEU A 509 28.83 14.72 10.97
CA LEU A 509 27.57 14.33 11.59
C LEU A 509 27.73 13.15 12.54
N ALA A 510 28.57 12.15 12.19
CA ALA A 510 28.85 11.03 13.07
C ALA A 510 29.52 11.47 14.38
N ALA A 511 30.54 12.34 14.30
CA ALA A 511 31.17 12.92 15.49
C ALA A 511 30.19 13.79 16.30
N LEU A 512 29.33 14.57 15.63
CA LEU A 512 28.32 15.39 16.30
C LEU A 512 27.35 14.53 17.11
N VAL A 513 26.88 13.41 16.55
CA VAL A 513 26.00 12.45 17.24
C VAL A 513 26.66 11.87 18.49
N VAL A 514 27.96 11.57 18.44
CA VAL A 514 28.74 11.12 19.61
C VAL A 514 28.76 12.21 20.69
N HIS A 515 29.05 13.47 20.32
CA HIS A 515 29.07 14.58 21.30
C HIS A 515 27.69 14.95 21.86
N LEU A 516 26.62 14.85 21.05
CA LEU A 516 25.24 15.01 21.51
C LEU A 516 24.84 13.93 22.53
N SER A 517 25.31 12.70 22.32
CA SER A 517 25.07 11.58 23.21
C SER A 517 25.82 11.72 24.53
N GLU A 518 27.08 12.16 24.49
CA GLU A 518 27.88 12.44 25.69
C GLU A 518 27.36 13.62 26.52
N SER A 519 26.86 14.66 25.84
CA SER A 519 26.42 15.90 26.49
C SER A 519 25.01 15.79 27.08
N ARG A 520 24.41 14.58 27.09
CA ARG A 520 23.07 14.32 27.62
C ARG A 520 22.77 14.96 28.99
N PRO A 521 23.62 14.89 30.04
CA PRO A 521 23.27 15.48 31.34
C PRO A 521 23.12 17.01 31.31
N ALA A 522 23.64 17.69 30.29
CA ALA A 522 23.52 19.13 30.08
C ALA A 522 22.42 19.51 29.07
N LEU A 523 21.77 18.53 28.43
CA LEU A 523 20.74 18.72 27.40
C LEU A 523 19.36 18.26 27.92
N PRO A 524 18.26 18.85 27.44
CA PRO A 524 16.91 18.38 27.81
C PRO A 524 16.60 16.97 27.31
N ASP A 525 15.77 16.26 28.07
CA ASP A 525 15.29 14.92 27.68
C ASP A 525 14.40 14.97 26.42
N VAL A 526 14.65 14.03 25.51
CA VAL A 526 13.98 13.91 24.21
C VAL A 526 13.00 12.73 24.23
N HIS A 527 11.73 13.00 23.93
CA HIS A 527 10.69 11.99 23.76
C HIS A 527 10.29 11.88 22.28
N VAL A 528 10.28 10.65 21.77
CA VAL A 528 9.90 10.34 20.39
C VAL A 528 8.43 9.94 20.37
N VAL A 529 7.62 10.57 19.53
CA VAL A 529 6.20 10.21 19.40
C VAL A 529 6.08 9.08 18.38
N LEU A 530 5.88 7.86 18.87
CA LEU A 530 5.42 6.73 18.07
C LEU A 530 3.93 6.45 18.39
N PRO A 531 3.09 5.97 17.45
CA PRO A 531 1.71 5.66 17.76
C PRO A 531 1.65 4.37 18.61
N ALA A 532 1.55 4.57 19.93
CA ALA A 532 1.44 3.60 21.04
C ALA A 532 2.77 3.11 21.67
N PRO A 533 2.78 2.90 23.01
CA PRO A 533 2.79 3.99 24.00
C PRO A 533 4.04 4.88 23.81
N ALA A 534 4.02 6.10 24.33
CA ALA A 534 5.15 7.04 24.22
C ALA A 534 6.35 6.55 25.04
N GLU A 535 7.16 5.65 24.49
CA GLU A 535 8.44 5.27 25.08
C GLU A 535 9.46 6.38 24.85
N SER A 536 10.06 6.85 25.95
CA SER A 536 11.23 7.72 25.92
C SER A 536 12.42 6.91 25.40
N LEU A 537 12.82 7.13 24.15
CA LEU A 537 14.07 6.57 23.63
C LEU A 537 15.24 7.50 24.02
N PRO A 538 16.31 6.98 24.64
CA PRO A 538 17.52 7.75 24.85
C PRO A 538 18.13 8.20 23.50
N VAL A 539 18.81 9.34 23.50
CA VAL A 539 19.38 9.98 22.29
C VAL A 539 20.25 9.03 21.43
N PRO A 540 21.12 8.17 21.99
CA PRO A 540 21.86 7.20 21.20
C PRO A 540 20.96 6.20 20.44
N GLU A 541 19.90 5.69 21.09
CA GLU A 541 18.96 4.75 20.50
C GLU A 541 18.11 5.41 19.42
N PHE A 542 17.72 6.67 19.64
CA PHE A 542 17.09 7.50 18.62
C PHE A 542 17.93 7.52 17.34
N PHE A 543 19.23 7.82 17.42
CA PHE A 543 20.10 7.82 16.24
C PHE A 543 20.28 6.44 15.60
N GLY A 544 20.32 5.37 16.41
CA GLY A 544 20.33 3.99 15.91
C GLY A 544 19.08 3.67 15.06
N SER A 545 17.92 4.18 15.46
CA SER A 545 16.64 4.01 14.73
C SER A 545 16.53 4.87 13.45
N LEU A 546 17.38 5.89 13.30
CA LEU A 546 17.32 6.80 12.16
C LEU A 546 18.01 6.27 10.92
N LEU A 547 19.00 5.39 11.04
CA LEU A 547 19.78 4.91 9.89
C LEU A 547 18.99 3.87 9.08
N PRO A 548 18.56 4.19 7.84
CA PRO A 548 17.94 3.21 6.96
C PRO A 548 19.00 2.27 6.38
N PHE A 549 18.64 1.02 6.10
CA PHE A 549 19.55 0.06 5.47
C PHE A 549 18.86 -0.91 4.49
N GLY A 550 17.56 -0.74 4.20
CA GLY A 550 16.77 -1.68 3.39
C GLY A 550 17.16 -1.80 1.91
N THR A 551 18.04 -0.94 1.39
CA THR A 551 18.53 -0.93 0.00
C THR A 551 20.06 -0.90 -0.04
N ALA A 552 20.67 -1.19 -1.19
CA ALA A 552 22.13 -1.15 -1.38
C ALA A 552 22.73 0.23 -1.03
N GLU A 553 22.13 1.32 -1.51
CA GLU A 553 22.61 2.68 -1.24
C GLU A 553 22.51 3.05 0.24
N THR A 554 21.38 2.71 0.88
CA THR A 554 21.16 3.00 2.30
C THR A 554 22.00 2.12 3.21
N SER A 555 22.22 0.85 2.86
CA SER A 555 23.17 -0.05 3.52
C SER A 555 24.61 0.47 3.46
N LEU A 556 25.08 0.93 2.30
CA LEU A 556 26.41 1.53 2.16
C LEU A 556 26.54 2.81 2.97
N PHE A 557 25.51 3.66 2.97
CA PHE A 557 25.48 4.85 3.83
C PHE A 557 25.53 4.49 5.32
N CYS A 558 24.73 3.53 5.76
CA CYS A 558 24.72 3.05 7.13
C CYS A 558 26.09 2.50 7.53
N LEU A 559 26.74 1.70 6.68
CA LEU A 559 28.12 1.22 6.90
C LEU A 559 29.09 2.40 7.11
N LYS A 560 29.07 3.39 6.22
CA LYS A 560 29.94 4.58 6.29
C LYS A 560 29.73 5.34 7.60
N PHE A 561 28.47 5.62 7.93
CA PHE A 561 28.12 6.38 9.13
C PHE A 561 28.50 5.63 10.41
N CYS A 562 28.19 4.33 10.50
CA CYS A 562 28.57 3.51 11.65
C CYS A 562 30.10 3.43 11.80
N THR A 563 30.82 3.19 10.70
CA THR A 563 32.29 3.16 10.70
C THR A 563 32.87 4.47 11.23
N ALA A 564 32.34 5.62 10.78
CA ALA A 564 32.74 6.93 11.25
C ALA A 564 32.46 7.14 12.75
N ALA A 565 31.24 6.84 13.21
CA ALA A 565 30.84 7.06 14.61
C ALA A 565 31.65 6.20 15.59
N ILE A 566 31.83 4.92 15.26
CA ILE A 566 32.59 3.97 16.08
C ILE A 566 34.06 4.37 16.09
N SER A 567 34.67 4.62 14.92
CA SER A 567 36.08 5.02 14.83
C SER A 567 36.36 6.31 15.60
N TYR A 568 35.46 7.30 15.53
CA TYR A 568 35.59 8.55 16.27
C TYR A 568 35.57 8.31 17.78
N SER A 569 34.62 7.51 18.26
CA SER A 569 34.44 7.20 19.68
C SER A 569 35.64 6.47 20.26
N LEU A 570 36.16 5.46 19.54
CA LEU A 570 37.36 4.72 19.93
C LEU A 570 38.61 5.60 19.94
N CYS A 571 38.75 6.50 18.97
CA CYS A 571 39.92 7.39 18.89
C CYS A 571 39.91 8.50 19.94
N LYS A 572 38.74 9.03 20.32
CA LYS A 572 38.60 10.12 21.29
C LYS A 572 38.87 9.67 22.73
N SER A 573 38.52 8.42 23.03
CA SER A 573 38.46 7.89 24.39
C SER A 573 39.21 6.56 24.52
N PRO A 574 40.53 6.49 24.21
CA PRO A 574 41.27 5.23 24.12
C PRO A 574 41.44 4.50 25.48
N SER A 575 41.16 5.17 26.61
CA SER A 575 41.37 4.65 27.97
C SER A 575 40.11 4.70 28.86
N VAL A 576 38.92 4.84 28.27
CA VAL A 576 37.68 5.08 29.03
C VAL A 576 36.99 3.76 29.39
N SER A 577 36.34 3.72 30.56
CA SER A 577 35.48 2.61 30.98
C SER A 577 34.40 2.28 29.95
N GLN A 578 34.13 0.99 29.74
CA GLN A 578 33.13 0.49 28.78
C GLN A 578 31.76 1.19 28.96
N ASP A 579 31.36 1.50 30.21
CA ASP A 579 30.12 2.22 30.55
C ASP A 579 29.97 3.57 29.83
N THR A 580 31.06 4.29 29.59
CA THR A 580 31.00 5.59 28.90
C THR A 580 30.86 5.42 27.39
N LEU A 581 31.41 4.36 26.80
CA LEU A 581 31.22 4.08 25.37
C LEU A 581 29.75 3.74 25.06
N PHE A 582 29.08 3.00 25.95
CA PHE A 582 27.64 2.71 25.84
C PHE A 582 26.75 3.93 26.04
N SER A 583 27.22 4.95 26.78
CA SER A 583 26.52 6.23 26.85
C SER A 583 26.57 7.03 25.54
N CYS A 584 27.54 6.74 24.66
CA CYS A 584 27.78 7.47 23.41
C CYS A 584 27.24 6.76 22.17
N LEU A 585 27.33 5.43 22.13
CA LEU A 585 26.96 4.58 21.00
C LEU A 585 25.79 3.68 21.39
N SER A 586 24.74 3.65 20.57
CA SER A 586 23.65 2.70 20.82
C SER A 586 24.02 1.27 20.41
N PRO A 587 23.57 0.27 21.19
CA PRO A 587 23.66 -1.13 20.78
C PRO A 587 23.04 -1.39 19.40
N ALA A 588 21.93 -0.73 19.08
CA ALA A 588 21.27 -0.84 17.77
C ALA A 588 22.19 -0.44 16.60
N LEU A 589 22.99 0.63 16.75
CA LEU A 589 23.96 1.06 15.73
C LEU A 589 25.06 0.02 15.54
N LEU A 590 25.57 -0.54 16.64
CA LEU A 590 26.61 -1.57 16.61
C LEU A 590 26.12 -2.89 15.99
N LYS A 591 24.88 -3.30 16.29
CA LYS A 591 24.24 -4.49 15.70
C LYS A 591 24.00 -4.30 14.20
N LYS A 592 23.53 -3.12 13.77
CA LYS A 592 23.41 -2.79 12.33
C LYS A 592 24.75 -2.84 11.62
N PHE A 593 25.81 -2.32 12.24
CA PHE A 593 27.17 -2.40 11.69
C PHE A 593 27.63 -3.85 11.52
N GLN A 594 27.46 -4.70 12.54
CA GLN A 594 27.75 -6.15 12.46
C GLN A 594 26.97 -6.84 11.34
N PHE A 595 25.66 -6.61 11.27
CA PHE A 595 24.80 -7.19 10.23
C PHE A 595 25.26 -6.82 8.81
N ILE A 596 25.51 -5.53 8.57
CA ILE A 596 25.93 -5.06 7.24
C ILE A 596 27.33 -5.57 6.90
N LEU A 597 28.25 -5.63 7.87
CA LEU A 597 29.58 -6.21 7.67
C LEU A 597 29.51 -7.68 7.24
N PHE A 598 28.77 -8.51 7.98
CA PHE A 598 28.61 -9.93 7.61
C PHE A 598 27.93 -10.11 6.26
N ARG A 599 26.98 -9.24 5.92
CA ARG A 599 26.30 -9.29 4.62
C ARG A 599 27.25 -8.96 3.47
N LEU A 600 28.01 -7.87 3.59
CA LEU A 600 28.84 -7.33 2.51
C LEU A 600 30.19 -8.03 2.35
N PHE A 601 30.82 -8.46 3.44
CA PHE A 601 32.20 -8.95 3.43
C PHE A 601 32.28 -10.38 3.92
N SER A 602 32.73 -11.27 3.04
CA SER A 602 33.04 -12.66 3.42
C SER A 602 34.17 -12.74 4.45
N GLU A 603 35.12 -11.81 4.39
CA GLU A 603 36.31 -11.73 5.25
C GLU A 603 35.94 -11.43 6.71
N ALA A 604 34.78 -10.80 6.96
CA ALA A 604 34.30 -10.56 8.31
C ALA A 604 33.69 -11.81 8.95
N ARG A 605 33.36 -12.84 8.16
CA ARG A 605 32.76 -14.10 8.61
C ARG A 605 33.80 -15.08 9.14
N GLU A 606 35.06 -14.89 8.76
CA GLU A 606 36.19 -15.65 9.29
C GLU A 606 36.65 -15.05 10.63
N PRO A 607 37.13 -15.88 11.57
CA PRO A 607 37.68 -15.38 12.82
C PRO A 607 38.89 -14.45 12.54
N PRO A 608 38.99 -13.29 13.23
CA PRO A 608 40.04 -12.32 12.95
C PRO A 608 41.43 -12.92 13.20
N SER A 609 42.32 -12.87 12.20
CA SER A 609 43.72 -13.26 12.32
C SER A 609 44.48 -12.23 13.18
N GLN A 610 45.29 -12.71 14.14
CA GLN A 610 46.07 -11.85 15.05
C GLN A 610 47.13 -10.99 14.34
N GLU A 611 47.52 -11.33 13.11
CA GLU A 611 48.62 -10.69 12.37
C GLU A 611 48.22 -9.44 11.55
N ASP A 612 46.92 -9.17 11.39
CA ASP A 612 46.39 -8.12 10.50
C ASP A 612 45.93 -6.82 11.22
N ALA A 613 46.23 -6.66 12.51
CA ALA A 613 45.78 -5.52 13.32
C ALA A 613 46.51 -4.22 12.92
N VAL A 614 46.18 -3.68 11.74
CA VAL A 614 46.54 -2.32 11.37
C VAL A 614 45.50 -1.41 12.00
N ASP A 615 45.87 -0.73 13.09
CA ASP A 615 45.10 0.41 13.58
C ASP A 615 44.88 1.36 12.40
N LEU A 616 43.62 1.65 12.07
CA LEU A 616 43.31 2.67 11.07
C LEU A 616 43.24 4.02 11.79
N PRO A 617 44.27 4.88 11.71
CA PRO A 617 44.20 6.19 12.33
C PRO A 617 43.03 7.00 11.76
N TRP A 618 42.23 7.62 12.65
CA TRP A 618 41.14 8.56 12.32
C TRP A 618 41.48 9.52 11.18
N ARG A 619 42.75 9.97 11.12
CA ARG A 619 43.26 10.85 10.05
C ARG A 619 43.09 10.29 8.65
N LEU A 620 43.18 8.97 8.47
CA LEU A 620 42.97 8.34 7.17
C LEU A 620 41.54 8.49 6.72
N LEU A 621 40.56 8.39 7.63
CA LEU A 621 39.14 8.60 7.31
C LEU A 621 38.84 10.03 6.86
N CYS A 622 39.62 11.00 7.32
CA CYS A 622 39.45 12.41 6.94
C CYS A 622 39.97 12.74 5.52
N LEU A 623 40.55 11.78 4.78
CA LEU A 623 41.03 12.02 3.43
C LEU A 623 39.88 12.01 2.40
N PRO A 624 39.97 12.80 1.30
CA PRO A 624 38.91 12.84 0.29
C PRO A 624 38.70 11.52 -0.48
N SER A 625 39.73 10.66 -0.55
CA SER A 625 39.76 9.43 -1.36
C SER A 625 39.61 8.15 -0.53
N VAL A 626 38.88 8.20 0.58
CA VAL A 626 38.79 7.07 1.51
C VAL A 626 37.96 5.93 0.95
N ASP A 627 38.56 4.75 0.98
CA ASP A 627 37.86 3.49 0.79
C ASP A 627 37.17 3.10 2.11
N TRP A 628 35.88 3.42 2.18
CA TRP A 628 35.03 3.15 3.34
C TRP A 628 34.82 1.66 3.61
N GLN A 629 34.90 0.81 2.59
CA GLN A 629 34.75 -0.64 2.76
C GLN A 629 35.97 -1.20 3.46
N ARG A 630 37.16 -0.82 2.98
CA ARG A 630 38.42 -1.17 3.63
C ARG A 630 38.51 -0.59 5.04
N ALA A 631 38.05 0.64 5.25
CA ALA A 631 38.00 1.25 6.57
C ALA A 631 37.13 0.46 7.57
N ALA A 632 35.95 0.01 7.13
CA ALA A 632 35.07 -0.81 7.94
C ALA A 632 35.70 -2.17 8.32
N LEU A 633 36.42 -2.80 7.39
CA LEU A 633 37.15 -4.05 7.66
C LEU A 633 38.34 -3.84 8.60
N CYS A 634 39.07 -2.74 8.48
CA CYS A 634 40.14 -2.40 9.43
C CYS A 634 39.58 -2.16 10.83
N LEU A 635 38.43 -1.47 10.95
CA LEU A 635 37.72 -1.30 12.21
C LEU A 635 37.27 -2.65 12.79
N TRP A 636 36.73 -3.54 11.95
CA TRP A 636 36.34 -4.89 12.37
C TRP A 636 37.52 -5.65 12.99
N LYS A 637 38.71 -5.59 12.38
CA LYS A 637 39.91 -6.27 12.88
C LYS A 637 40.56 -5.57 14.09
N GLN A 638 40.12 -4.38 14.46
CA GLN A 638 40.75 -3.60 15.53
C GLN A 638 40.51 -4.24 16.91
N GLY A 639 41.57 -4.41 17.70
CA GLY A 639 41.49 -5.04 19.02
C GLY A 639 40.53 -4.34 19.98
N ALA A 640 40.55 -3.01 20.04
CA ALA A 640 39.63 -2.24 20.89
C ALA A 640 38.16 -2.47 20.53
N PHE A 641 37.84 -2.65 19.24
CA PHE A 641 36.49 -2.95 18.81
C PHE A 641 36.11 -4.41 19.12
N GLN A 642 37.03 -5.36 18.94
CA GLN A 642 36.82 -6.76 19.30
C GLN A 642 36.58 -6.96 20.82
N GLU A 643 37.22 -6.17 21.67
CA GLU A 643 36.92 -6.15 23.11
C GLU A 643 35.52 -5.61 23.40
N LEU A 644 35.06 -4.58 22.67
CA LEU A 644 33.70 -4.04 22.79
C LEU A 644 32.63 -5.08 22.42
N LEU A 645 32.92 -5.94 21.44
CA LEU A 645 31.99 -6.99 20.98
C LEU A 645 31.77 -8.10 22.00
N LYS A 646 32.59 -8.24 23.05
CA LYS A 646 32.38 -9.27 24.10
C LYS A 646 31.20 -8.95 25.02
N GLU A 647 30.70 -7.71 24.99
CA GLU A 647 29.61 -7.26 25.84
C GLU A 647 28.26 -7.77 25.35
N LYS A 648 27.44 -8.28 26.28
CA LYS A 648 26.18 -8.96 25.96
C LYS A 648 25.17 -8.08 25.22
N GLU A 649 25.15 -6.78 25.53
CA GLU A 649 24.20 -5.84 24.93
C GLU A 649 24.47 -5.57 23.45
N VAL A 650 25.72 -5.78 23.00
CA VAL A 650 26.19 -5.46 21.65
C VAL A 650 26.08 -6.64 20.70
N HIS A 651 26.06 -7.87 21.22
CA HIS A 651 25.97 -9.06 20.38
C HIS A 651 24.74 -9.00 19.47
N LEU A 652 24.98 -9.19 18.17
CA LEU A 652 23.92 -9.43 17.22
C LEU A 652 23.33 -10.82 17.49
N THR A 653 22.10 -10.89 18.02
CA THR A 653 21.44 -12.17 18.28
C THR A 653 20.74 -12.71 17.03
N TYR A 654 20.35 -13.99 17.03
CA TYR A 654 19.56 -14.58 15.96
C TYR A 654 18.24 -13.83 15.73
N ARG A 655 17.58 -13.41 16.81
CA ARG A 655 16.36 -12.61 16.75
C ARG A 655 16.61 -11.24 16.12
N ASP A 656 17.67 -10.55 16.53
CA ASP A 656 18.05 -9.25 15.94
C ASP A 656 18.36 -9.40 14.44
N TRP A 657 19.13 -10.43 14.07
CA TRP A 657 19.48 -10.70 12.68
C TRP A 657 18.25 -10.94 11.81
N LEU A 658 17.28 -11.72 12.29
CA LEU A 658 16.02 -11.96 11.59
C LEU A 658 15.21 -10.68 11.38
N GLN A 659 15.11 -9.84 12.41
CA GLN A 659 14.42 -8.55 12.30
C GLN A 659 15.08 -7.64 11.27
N LEU A 660 16.42 -7.57 11.26
CA LEU A 660 17.16 -6.79 10.28
C LEU A 660 17.03 -7.36 8.85
N GLU A 661 17.08 -8.69 8.69
CA GLU A 661 16.94 -9.34 7.37
C GLU A 661 15.55 -9.11 6.77
N LEU A 662 14.49 -9.07 7.59
CA LEU A 662 13.11 -8.79 7.14
C LEU A 662 12.89 -7.34 6.67
N GLU A 663 13.73 -6.40 7.09
CA GLU A 663 13.67 -5.00 6.63
C GLU A 663 14.31 -4.78 5.24
N ILE A 664 15.07 -5.75 4.72
CA ILE A 664 15.73 -5.65 3.40
C ILE A 664 14.71 -5.76 2.27
N GLN A 665 14.85 -4.90 1.26
CA GLN A 665 14.09 -4.96 0.01
C GLN A 665 14.83 -5.84 -1.01
N PRO A 666 14.33 -7.05 -1.33
CA PRO A 666 15.01 -8.00 -2.20
C PRO A 666 15.40 -7.46 -3.57
N GLU A 667 14.64 -6.51 -4.11
CA GLU A 667 14.81 -5.97 -5.46
C GLU A 667 15.91 -4.90 -5.55
N LEU A 668 16.23 -4.25 -4.42
CA LEU A 668 17.15 -3.11 -4.34
C LEU A 668 18.36 -3.41 -3.45
N ASP A 669 18.59 -4.68 -3.12
CA ASP A 669 19.67 -5.17 -2.27
C ASP A 669 21.03 -5.18 -3.00
N PHE A 670 22.10 -5.28 -2.23
CA PHE A 670 23.48 -5.42 -2.73
C PHE A 670 23.76 -6.83 -3.29
N LEU A 671 23.15 -7.85 -2.69
CA LEU A 671 23.37 -9.25 -3.06
C LEU A 671 22.39 -9.70 -4.15
N SER A 672 22.90 -10.48 -5.10
CA SER A 672 22.05 -11.24 -6.04
C SER A 672 21.21 -12.28 -5.29
N ALA A 673 20.19 -12.84 -5.96
CA ALA A 673 19.33 -13.85 -5.35
C ALA A 673 20.10 -15.09 -4.85
N THR A 674 21.15 -15.50 -5.56
CA THR A 674 22.03 -16.62 -5.18
C THR A 674 22.90 -16.26 -3.98
N GLU A 675 23.58 -15.11 -4.04
CA GLU A 675 24.46 -14.66 -2.94
C GLU A 675 23.67 -14.40 -1.64
N ARG A 676 22.43 -13.91 -1.76
CA ARG A 676 21.54 -13.74 -0.62
C ARG A 676 21.18 -15.07 0.01
N TRP A 677 20.84 -16.07 -0.81
CA TRP A 677 20.55 -17.40 -0.31
C TRP A 677 21.77 -18.00 0.40
N ASP A 678 22.97 -17.87 -0.18
CA ASP A 678 24.22 -18.32 0.43
C ASP A 678 24.49 -17.61 1.78
N PHE A 679 24.29 -16.28 1.83
CA PHE A 679 24.42 -15.51 3.08
C PHE A 679 23.44 -15.98 4.15
N GLN A 680 22.18 -16.21 3.80
CA GLN A 680 21.17 -16.70 4.74
C GLN A 680 21.47 -18.13 5.22
N GLN A 681 21.98 -19.00 4.34
CA GLN A 681 22.43 -20.34 4.73
C GLN A 681 23.58 -20.26 5.73
N TRP A 682 24.61 -19.46 5.45
CA TRP A 682 25.72 -19.24 6.37
C TRP A 682 25.23 -18.69 7.71
N ALA A 683 24.44 -17.61 7.70
CA ALA A 683 23.98 -16.97 8.92
C ALA A 683 23.16 -17.93 9.80
N ILE A 684 22.23 -18.67 9.20
CA ILE A 684 21.37 -19.60 9.97
C ILE A 684 22.17 -20.83 10.38
N ARG A 685 22.80 -21.55 9.44
CA ARG A 685 23.35 -22.89 9.71
C ARG A 685 24.75 -22.89 10.31
N GLU A 686 25.58 -21.92 9.95
CA GLU A 686 27.00 -21.91 10.33
C GLU A 686 27.28 -20.91 11.44
N HIS A 687 26.49 -19.83 11.56
CA HIS A 687 26.68 -18.80 12.56
C HIS A 687 25.72 -18.95 13.76
N PHE A 688 24.42 -18.74 13.59
CA PHE A 688 23.47 -18.62 14.71
C PHE A 688 22.97 -19.95 15.28
N LEU A 689 22.66 -20.94 14.43
CA LEU A 689 22.20 -22.24 14.91
C LEU A 689 23.23 -22.91 15.83
N PRO A 690 24.52 -23.06 15.46
CA PRO A 690 25.51 -23.72 16.33
C PRO A 690 26.00 -22.84 17.48
N ALA A 691 25.78 -21.52 17.44
CA ALA A 691 26.25 -20.62 18.48
C ALA A 691 25.48 -20.81 19.80
N PRO A 692 26.16 -20.66 20.96
CA PRO A 692 25.50 -20.75 22.26
C PRO A 692 24.41 -19.69 22.45
N ALA A 693 23.32 -19.99 23.14
CA ALA A 693 22.27 -19.02 23.46
C ALA A 693 22.80 -17.82 24.27
N ALA A 694 23.82 -18.03 25.11
CA ALA A 694 24.49 -16.96 25.85
C ALA A 694 25.22 -15.94 24.96
N ALA A 695 25.56 -16.33 23.73
CA ALA A 695 26.15 -15.49 22.69
C ALA A 695 25.11 -15.04 21.64
N GLY A 696 23.82 -15.27 21.88
CA GLY A 696 22.73 -14.89 20.99
C GLY A 696 22.36 -15.94 19.91
N GLY A 697 22.88 -17.16 19.99
CA GLY A 697 22.56 -18.27 19.10
C GLY A 697 21.43 -19.19 19.57
N CYS A 698 21.39 -20.43 19.07
CA CYS A 698 20.34 -21.41 19.35
C CYS A 698 20.82 -22.75 19.94
N ASP A 699 22.05 -22.84 20.46
CA ASP A 699 22.63 -24.05 21.10
C ASP A 699 22.61 -25.33 20.21
N GLY A 700 22.49 -25.19 18.89
CA GLY A 700 22.32 -26.29 17.95
C GLY A 700 20.89 -26.84 17.86
N GLU A 701 19.93 -26.26 18.57
CA GLU A 701 18.55 -26.72 18.61
C GLU A 701 17.70 -26.11 17.49
N LEU A 702 17.36 -26.94 16.50
CA LEU A 702 16.48 -26.54 15.39
C LEU A 702 15.09 -26.10 15.86
N GLN A 703 14.56 -26.70 16.93
CA GLN A 703 13.25 -26.33 17.46
C GLN A 703 13.24 -24.88 17.97
N THR A 704 14.29 -24.49 18.69
CA THR A 704 14.47 -23.13 19.22
C THR A 704 14.65 -22.13 18.09
N ALA A 705 15.48 -22.44 17.08
CA ALA A 705 15.63 -21.60 15.89
C ALA A 705 14.31 -21.40 15.14
N CYS A 706 13.55 -22.48 14.91
CA CYS A 706 12.23 -22.38 14.26
C CYS A 706 11.22 -21.59 15.10
N ALA A 707 11.21 -21.74 16.42
CA ALA A 707 10.35 -20.97 17.30
C ALA A 707 10.64 -19.48 17.22
N VAL A 708 11.92 -19.08 17.33
CA VAL A 708 12.33 -17.67 17.20
C VAL A 708 11.99 -17.11 15.82
N LEU A 709 12.18 -17.88 14.75
CA LEU A 709 11.78 -17.47 13.40
C LEU A 709 10.27 -17.19 13.31
N VAL A 710 9.45 -18.08 13.84
CA VAL A 710 7.99 -17.91 13.84
C VAL A 710 7.58 -16.72 14.69
N ASP A 711 8.16 -16.55 15.88
CA ASP A 711 7.86 -15.43 16.77
C ASP A 711 8.20 -14.08 16.11
N VAL A 712 9.37 -13.97 15.49
CA VAL A 712 9.76 -12.75 14.76
C VAL A 712 8.82 -12.49 13.58
N LEU A 713 8.39 -13.52 12.86
CA LEU A 713 7.42 -13.38 11.76
C LEU A 713 6.00 -13.00 12.24
N ILE A 714 5.66 -13.28 13.51
CA ILE A 714 4.39 -12.85 14.12
C ILE A 714 4.48 -11.40 14.61
N ASP A 715 5.63 -11.01 15.16
CA ASP A 715 5.85 -9.69 15.74
C ASP A 715 6.08 -8.58 14.69
N PHE A 716 6.44 -8.95 13.45
CA PHE A 716 6.69 -8.05 12.31
C PHE A 716 5.44 -7.91 11.42
#